data_AF-A0A183S7K3-F1
#
_entry.id   AF-A0A183S7K3-F1
#
_cell.length_a   1.000
_cell.length_b   1.000
_cell.length_c   1.000
_cell.angle_alpha   90.00
_cell.angle_beta   90.00
_cell.angle_gamma   90.00
#
_symmetry.space_group_name_H-M   'P 1'
#
loop_
_entity.id
_entity.type
_entity.pdbx_description
1 polymer ?
#
loop_
_entity_poly.entity_id
_entity_poly.type
_entity_poly.pdbx_seq_one_letter_code
_entity_poly.pdbx_strand_id
1 'polypeptide(L)'
;LKCAIQGLNSSLWMIRNSSLMLYSTMMERIFGVNRTRDCDSKKNRMSSSVFFAKFPGMRAFLLQSFEESLRGGRSPTIGRTKLFALLNLLTRFLPPVQSATSDGTIVHAFLPYVFACAGSADIRIRLLAARSLTCLLQPACLPTLALRILILVTTQLRRSSEARSMSHNRLHGLLLQLLEILRSEYWPKLGTADTALADDANNGILPHQNCSLLQEVDGQLNDLLLLLSADSTNATLCPLLRQTGFACLLAAHPKSRLEAPEILRVARCLLQPELLTPSSPASLDVAATGLLTLIFNLQEGSEYFRSALLSMLDTSSSTLELQRILLGCLLLSLLPTPVQGVGFIRRDRLLWYEEIIFTLDTLLAPAPAALSSLPQTSGGASRQVGTLIDQLSRILMRQGRPDTTTAYYASLALAVFAVSSGSELVHSDSLVRVVLSYSADREKALTPAILPSHLSPLLVLEAVQFCRHSRKDGDFSSCDNLFRRLAVHLDPCCRTETKTHTVALAAASNALLANADSILDCQSSELLALFFALLSLIVSDAEDEIRFLTARVLRNLLEACRFPVNLPRDPLPITLLPHFIDFLLQHWSRSAVSSLLEWLYKAVVEMWIQSPEGSAVRLFVPESTGLSIGPADLSRQVRRALTEWTAAVPDKNRVEWLAPQIGSFVRRLRQHSSDYESVVSSDGRAAADIASDFEYFSDFLQCCSSQSWTDKRSLV
;
A
#
# COMPACT_ATOMS: atom_id res chain seq x y z
N LEU A 1 23.60 25.89 27.06
CA LEU A 1 22.86 26.45 25.90
C LEU A 1 23.64 27.52 25.11
N LYS A 2 24.06 28.66 25.70
CA LYS A 2 24.78 29.73 24.97
C LYS A 2 26.00 29.21 24.18
N CYS A 3 26.87 28.44 24.84
CA CYS A 3 28.04 27.80 24.24
C CYS A 3 27.67 26.91 23.05
N ALA A 4 26.63 26.08 23.17
CA ALA A 4 26.13 25.25 22.08
C ALA A 4 25.72 26.10 20.87
N ILE A 5 24.90 27.14 21.08
CA ILE A 5 24.43 28.03 20.01
C ILE A 5 25.59 28.78 19.32
N GLN A 6 26.59 29.22 20.07
CA GLN A 6 27.78 29.88 19.52
C GLN A 6 28.60 28.91 18.65
N GLY A 7 28.81 27.68 19.11
CA GLY A 7 29.60 26.69 18.39
C GLY A 7 28.96 26.17 17.09
N LEU A 8 27.66 26.36 16.90
CA LEU A 8 26.96 26.01 15.63
C LEU A 8 27.42 26.84 14.43
N ASN A 9 28.02 28.01 14.67
CA ASN A 9 28.61 28.85 13.62
C ASN A 9 30.13 28.65 13.46
N SER A 10 30.74 27.68 14.14
CA SER A 10 32.17 27.43 14.00
C SER A 10 32.53 27.04 12.56
N SER A 11 33.71 27.48 12.09
CA SER A 11 34.27 27.02 10.81
C SER A 11 34.61 25.53 10.85
N LEU A 12 34.98 25.01 12.03
CA LEU A 12 35.37 23.62 12.26
C LEU A 12 34.14 22.72 12.42
N TRP A 13 34.00 21.73 11.54
CA TRP A 13 32.88 20.79 11.55
C TRP A 13 32.75 20.02 12.87
N MET A 14 33.87 19.61 13.48
CA MET A 14 33.90 18.90 14.77
C MET A 14 33.23 19.70 15.89
N ILE A 15 33.49 21.03 15.92
CA ILE A 15 32.88 21.92 16.90
C ILE A 15 31.37 22.06 16.62
N ARG A 16 30.96 22.19 15.36
CA ARG A 16 29.54 22.24 15.00
C ARG A 16 28.79 20.96 15.40
N ASN A 17 29.36 19.79 15.14
CA ASN A 17 28.75 18.51 15.48
C ASN A 17 28.61 18.35 17.00
N SER A 18 29.69 18.60 17.75
CA SER A 18 29.68 18.57 19.22
C SER A 18 28.67 19.57 19.80
N SER A 19 28.57 20.76 19.20
CA SER A 19 27.61 21.79 19.59
C SER A 19 26.17 21.40 19.30
N LEU A 20 25.91 20.66 18.21
CA LEU A 20 24.59 20.14 17.89
C LEU A 20 24.15 19.07 18.90
N MET A 21 25.05 18.15 19.26
CA MET A 21 24.77 17.15 20.31
C MET A 21 24.49 17.82 21.67
N LEU A 22 25.30 18.81 22.04
CA LEU A 22 25.10 19.59 23.26
C LEU A 22 23.78 20.37 23.21
N TYR A 23 23.44 20.96 22.06
CA TYR A 23 22.18 21.67 21.86
C TYR A 23 20.98 20.72 22.07
N SER A 24 20.96 19.56 21.41
CA SER A 24 19.87 18.57 21.57
C SER A 24 19.71 18.14 23.03
N THR A 25 20.81 17.82 23.71
CA THR A 25 20.81 17.47 25.14
C THR A 25 20.28 18.61 26.02
N MET A 26 20.63 19.86 25.70
CA MET A 26 20.16 21.03 26.45
C MET A 26 18.66 21.28 26.22
N MET A 27 18.16 21.08 25.00
CA MET A 27 16.73 21.18 24.72
C MET A 27 15.92 20.18 25.56
N GLU A 28 16.35 18.93 25.63
CA GLU A 28 15.70 17.91 26.46
C GLU A 28 15.79 18.23 27.97
N ARG A 29 16.91 18.76 28.46
CA ARG A 29 17.03 19.12 29.88
C ARG A 29 16.21 20.35 30.27
N ILE A 30 16.09 21.33 29.39
CA ILE A 30 15.37 22.58 29.65
C ILE A 30 13.85 22.37 29.60
N PHE A 31 13.37 21.65 28.58
CA PHE A 31 11.94 21.47 28.34
C PHE A 31 11.41 20.10 28.83
N GLY A 32 12.29 19.19 29.26
CA GLY A 32 11.99 17.83 29.69
C GLY A 32 12.19 16.80 28.57
N VAL A 33 12.35 15.52 28.95
CA VAL A 33 12.35 14.39 28.01
C VAL A 33 10.99 14.35 27.30
N ASN A 34 10.97 14.09 25.99
CA ASN A 34 9.74 14.01 25.20
C ASN A 34 8.75 13.05 25.86
N ARG A 35 7.69 13.59 26.47
CA ARG A 35 6.66 12.81 27.19
C ARG A 35 5.71 12.08 26.23
N THR A 36 5.81 12.37 24.94
CA THR A 36 5.06 11.80 23.82
C THR A 36 6.00 11.65 22.63
N ARG A 37 5.80 10.65 21.74
CA ARG A 37 6.56 10.52 20.49
C ARG A 37 6.49 11.79 19.62
N ASP A 38 5.44 12.58 19.77
CA ASP A 38 5.30 13.88 19.13
C ASP A 38 6.08 14.97 19.85
N CYS A 39 7.14 15.44 19.18
CA CYS A 39 7.96 16.55 19.62
C CYS A 39 7.16 17.86 19.77
N ASP A 40 6.05 18.02 19.06
CA ASP A 40 5.23 19.24 19.04
C ASP A 40 4.17 19.31 20.15
N SER A 41 4.03 18.26 20.97
CA SER A 41 3.07 18.21 22.08
C SER A 41 3.27 19.35 23.09
N LYS A 42 2.15 19.94 23.56
CA LYS A 42 2.16 20.98 24.62
C LYS A 42 2.90 20.54 25.88
N LYS A 43 2.91 19.22 26.16
CA LYS A 43 3.59 18.62 27.31
C LYS A 43 5.12 18.79 27.27
N ASN A 44 5.67 19.14 26.09
CA ASN A 44 7.09 19.35 25.80
C ASN A 44 7.40 20.85 25.52
N ARG A 45 6.55 21.77 25.96
CA ARG A 45 6.69 23.23 25.80
C ARG A 45 6.65 23.94 27.16
N MET A 46 7.16 25.17 27.22
CA MET A 46 7.08 26.02 28.42
C MET A 46 6.74 27.47 28.05
N SER A 47 6.21 28.25 28.99
CA SER A 47 6.02 29.68 28.77
C SER A 47 7.36 30.40 28.58
N SER A 48 7.42 31.34 27.63
CA SER A 48 8.59 32.18 27.40
C SER A 48 8.95 33.05 28.63
N SER A 49 7.95 33.49 29.40
CA SER A 49 8.16 34.24 30.66
C SER A 49 8.90 33.39 31.70
N VAL A 50 8.49 32.14 31.88
CA VAL A 50 9.15 31.18 32.79
C VAL A 50 10.57 30.88 32.32
N PHE A 51 10.78 30.73 31.01
CA PHE A 51 12.11 30.47 30.46
C PHE A 51 13.08 31.62 30.75
N PHE A 52 12.67 32.87 30.48
CA PHE A 52 13.54 34.02 30.71
C PHE A 52 13.73 34.37 32.19
N ALA A 53 12.75 34.06 33.04
CA ALA A 53 12.90 34.16 34.49
C ALA A 53 13.92 33.14 35.03
N LYS A 54 13.89 31.90 34.54
CA LYS A 54 14.86 30.85 34.91
C LYS A 54 16.26 31.10 34.36
N PHE A 55 16.38 31.73 33.18
CA PHE A 55 17.65 31.96 32.49
C PHE A 55 17.86 33.45 32.18
N PRO A 56 18.21 34.26 33.20
CA PRO A 56 18.45 35.68 33.01
C PRO A 56 19.57 35.93 32.00
N GLY A 57 19.40 36.95 31.15
CA GLY A 57 20.34 37.27 30.08
C GLY A 57 20.30 36.34 28.86
N MET A 58 19.42 35.34 28.82
CA MET A 58 19.19 34.54 27.60
C MET A 58 18.46 35.34 26.52
N ARG A 59 17.53 36.22 26.92
CA ARG A 59 16.78 37.08 25.99
C ARG A 59 17.69 37.93 25.13
N ALA A 60 18.58 38.71 25.76
CA ALA A 60 19.56 39.55 25.07
C ALA A 60 20.48 38.72 24.14
N PHE A 61 20.96 37.59 24.64
CA PHE A 61 21.80 36.68 23.86
C PHE A 61 21.10 36.12 22.61
N LEU A 62 19.84 35.71 22.72
CA LEU A 62 19.07 35.19 21.59
C LEU A 62 18.82 36.28 20.54
N LEU A 63 18.47 37.50 20.96
CA LEU A 63 18.27 38.63 20.04
C LEU A 63 19.55 38.96 19.27
N GLN A 64 20.66 39.11 19.98
CA GLN A 64 21.97 39.31 19.37
C GLN A 64 22.32 38.16 18.41
N SER A 65 22.05 36.91 18.81
CA SER A 65 22.30 35.73 17.98
C SER A 65 21.48 35.71 16.70
N PHE A 66 20.20 36.12 16.74
CA PHE A 66 19.35 36.26 15.56
C PHE A 66 19.87 37.35 14.63
N GLU A 67 20.24 38.50 15.18
CA GLU A 67 20.78 39.62 14.41
C GLU A 67 22.08 39.25 13.70
N GLU A 68 23.04 38.62 14.40
CA GLU A 68 24.28 38.10 13.82
C GLU A 68 24.01 37.08 12.70
N SER A 69 23.10 36.13 12.94
CA SER A 69 22.75 35.08 11.97
C SER A 69 22.10 35.63 10.71
N LEU A 70 21.34 36.72 10.80
CA LEU A 70 20.67 37.36 9.66
C LEU A 70 21.57 38.35 8.92
N ARG A 71 22.52 39.00 9.61
CA ARG A 71 23.56 39.87 8.99
C ARG A 71 24.66 39.07 8.29
N GLY A 72 24.95 37.84 8.74
CA GLY A 72 25.99 36.95 8.21
C GLY A 72 25.64 36.29 6.87
N GLY A 73 25.50 37.09 5.80
CA GLY A 73 25.05 36.64 4.47
C GLY A 73 26.11 36.05 3.53
N ARG A 74 27.07 35.23 3.99
CA ARG A 74 28.19 34.79 3.10
C ARG A 74 28.54 33.29 3.06
N SER A 75 27.96 32.43 3.90
CA SER A 75 28.18 30.97 3.81
C SER A 75 26.86 30.22 3.63
N PRO A 76 26.76 29.29 2.65
CA PRO A 76 25.55 28.51 2.43
C PRO A 76 25.19 27.58 3.62
N THR A 77 26.12 27.20 4.49
CA THR A 77 25.84 26.17 5.52
C THR A 77 26.02 26.64 6.96
N ILE A 78 26.95 27.57 7.20
CA ILE A 78 27.44 27.85 8.56
C ILE A 78 26.44 28.69 9.37
N GLY A 79 25.86 29.76 8.81
CA GLY A 79 24.87 30.60 9.49
C GLY A 79 23.47 29.98 9.63
N ARG A 80 23.13 29.01 8.76
CA ARG A 80 21.81 28.38 8.69
C ARG A 80 21.56 27.45 9.88
N THR A 81 22.59 26.78 10.39
CA THR A 81 22.48 25.84 11.52
C THR A 81 22.16 26.56 12.83
N LYS A 82 22.85 27.70 13.11
CA LYS A 82 22.52 28.55 14.26
C LYS A 82 21.11 29.11 14.15
N LEU A 83 20.72 29.63 12.97
CA LEU A 83 19.37 30.17 12.76
C LEU A 83 18.28 29.11 12.94
N PHE A 84 18.50 27.90 12.44
CA PHE A 84 17.61 26.76 12.67
C PHE A 84 17.47 26.45 14.17
N ALA A 85 18.58 26.35 14.90
CA ALA A 85 18.56 26.08 16.34
C ALA A 85 17.87 27.20 17.15
N LEU A 86 18.03 28.47 16.76
CA LEU A 86 17.35 29.60 17.38
C LEU A 86 15.83 29.51 17.16
N LEU A 87 15.38 29.29 15.92
CA LEU A 87 13.95 29.13 15.61
C LEU A 87 13.35 27.87 16.29
N ASN A 88 14.10 26.77 16.35
CA ASN A 88 13.67 25.52 17.00
C ASN A 88 13.53 25.69 18.52
N LEU A 89 14.28 26.62 19.11
CA LEU A 89 14.06 26.97 20.51
C LEU A 89 12.75 27.74 20.67
N LEU A 90 12.45 28.69 19.77
CA LEU A 90 11.22 29.47 19.83
C LEU A 90 9.96 28.61 19.68
N THR A 91 9.99 27.55 18.87
CA THR A 91 8.83 26.63 18.73
C THR A 91 8.49 25.86 20.00
N ARG A 92 9.38 25.85 21.01
CA ARG A 92 9.14 25.24 22.33
C ARG A 92 8.43 26.17 23.31
N PHE A 93 8.16 27.41 22.90
CA PHE A 93 7.36 28.31 23.72
C PHE A 93 5.87 28.05 23.58
N LEU A 94 5.15 28.20 24.69
CA LEU A 94 3.70 28.29 24.68
C LEU A 94 3.28 29.70 24.24
N PRO A 95 2.20 29.84 23.46
CA PRO A 95 1.65 31.14 23.11
C PRO A 95 1.33 31.96 24.37
N PRO A 96 1.55 33.29 24.37
CA PRO A 96 1.16 34.15 25.48
C PRO A 96 -0.38 34.25 25.57
N VAL A 97 -1.00 33.55 26.53
CA VAL A 97 -2.47 33.50 26.69
C VAL A 97 -3.02 34.63 27.59
N GLN A 98 -2.21 35.19 28.51
CA GLN A 98 -2.65 36.24 29.44
C GLN A 98 -2.09 37.61 29.05
N SER A 99 -2.95 38.63 28.96
CA SER A 99 -2.58 40.03 28.67
C SER A 99 -1.56 40.62 29.66
N ALA A 100 -1.48 40.08 30.88
CA ALA A 100 -0.70 40.65 31.98
C ALA A 100 0.78 40.18 32.08
N THR A 101 1.25 39.24 31.24
CA THR A 101 2.56 38.58 31.47
C THR A 101 3.68 38.94 30.50
N SER A 102 3.46 39.89 29.58
CA SER A 102 4.53 40.49 28.81
C SER A 102 4.07 41.82 28.23
N ASP A 103 4.79 42.91 28.51
CA ASP A 103 4.55 44.27 27.98
C ASP A 103 4.77 44.36 26.44
N GLY A 104 4.24 43.44 25.65
CA GLY A 104 4.51 43.29 24.21
C GLY A 104 5.99 43.03 23.88
N THR A 105 6.88 42.98 24.87
CA THR A 105 8.32 43.16 24.67
C THR A 105 8.98 41.96 24.02
N ILE A 106 8.47 40.75 24.25
CA ILE A 106 8.93 39.53 23.56
C ILE A 106 8.45 39.53 22.11
N VAL A 107 7.19 39.93 21.88
CA VAL A 107 6.59 40.06 20.55
C VAL A 107 7.39 41.08 19.72
N HIS A 108 7.55 42.31 20.22
CA HIS A 108 8.30 43.35 19.51
C HIS A 108 9.77 42.99 19.28
N ALA A 109 10.39 42.23 20.18
CA ALA A 109 11.80 41.89 20.07
C ALA A 109 12.08 40.75 19.08
N PHE A 110 11.30 39.66 19.07
CA PHE A 110 11.61 38.48 18.25
C PHE A 110 10.86 38.43 16.91
N LEU A 111 9.67 39.03 16.82
CA LEU A 111 8.81 38.97 15.64
C LEU A 111 9.46 39.51 14.36
N PRO A 112 10.23 40.63 14.37
CA PRO A 112 10.93 41.10 13.18
C PRO A 112 11.90 40.07 12.59
N TYR A 113 12.62 39.34 13.46
CA TYR A 113 13.56 38.30 13.03
C TYR A 113 12.85 37.06 12.47
N VAL A 114 11.72 36.66 13.08
CA VAL A 114 10.88 35.56 12.56
C VAL A 114 10.31 35.92 11.19
N PHE A 115 9.81 37.15 11.01
CA PHE A 115 9.39 37.63 9.70
C PHE A 115 10.56 37.66 8.73
N ALA A 116 11.75 38.16 9.09
CA ALA A 116 12.95 38.12 8.23
C ALA A 116 13.23 36.71 7.69
N CYS A 117 13.11 35.68 8.54
CA CYS A 117 13.33 34.28 8.17
C CYS A 117 12.36 33.73 7.10
N ALA A 118 11.19 34.34 6.90
CA ALA A 118 10.27 33.98 5.81
C ALA A 118 10.94 34.11 4.43
N GLY A 119 11.92 35.01 4.27
CA GLY A 119 12.67 35.19 3.02
C GLY A 119 13.84 34.23 2.81
N SER A 120 14.12 33.33 3.75
CA SER A 120 15.28 32.43 3.68
C SER A 120 15.24 31.54 2.44
N ALA A 121 16.41 31.26 1.85
CA ALA A 121 16.54 30.28 0.77
C ALA A 121 16.32 28.83 1.25
N ASP A 122 16.56 28.54 2.53
CA ASP A 122 16.34 27.20 3.11
C ASP A 122 14.89 27.05 3.56
N ILE A 123 14.17 26.11 2.95
CA ILE A 123 12.76 25.84 3.24
C ILE A 123 12.53 25.42 4.69
N ARG A 124 13.50 24.74 5.34
CA ARG A 124 13.38 24.30 6.73
C ARG A 124 13.36 25.49 7.68
N ILE A 125 14.14 26.53 7.37
CA ILE A 125 14.14 27.80 8.12
C ILE A 125 12.79 28.50 7.94
N ARG A 126 12.23 28.54 6.73
CA ARG A 126 10.90 29.14 6.48
C ARG A 126 9.80 28.41 7.26
N LEU A 127 9.79 27.08 7.24
CA LEU A 127 8.83 26.25 7.98
C LEU A 127 8.92 26.47 9.49
N LEU A 128 10.14 26.49 10.03
CA LEU A 128 10.36 26.66 11.46
C LEU A 128 10.05 28.10 11.91
N ALA A 129 10.30 29.09 11.06
CA ALA A 129 9.87 30.47 11.29
C ALA A 129 8.34 30.57 11.36
N ALA A 130 7.63 29.92 10.43
CA ALA A 130 6.18 29.86 10.45
C ALA A 130 5.64 29.22 11.74
N ARG A 131 6.18 28.09 12.18
CA ARG A 131 5.81 27.44 13.45
C ARG A 131 6.12 28.29 14.67
N SER A 132 7.26 28.98 14.68
CA SER A 132 7.65 29.83 15.79
C SER A 132 6.72 31.04 15.95
N LEU A 133 6.09 31.48 14.85
CA LEU A 133 5.21 32.65 14.83
C LEU A 133 4.03 32.48 15.79
N THR A 134 3.32 31.35 15.72
CA THR A 134 2.16 31.06 16.59
C THR A 134 2.55 30.90 18.06
N CYS A 135 3.80 30.52 18.34
CA CYS A 135 4.33 30.40 19.69
C CYS A 135 4.65 31.76 20.35
N LEU A 136 4.81 32.82 19.55
CA LEU A 136 5.14 34.17 20.02
C LEU A 136 3.92 35.10 20.11
N LEU A 137 2.84 34.80 19.39
CA LEU A 137 1.69 35.69 19.26
C LEU A 137 0.59 35.37 20.26
N GLN A 138 -0.07 36.42 20.74
CA GLN A 138 -1.31 36.27 21.49
C GLN A 138 -2.41 35.76 20.55
N PRO A 139 -3.27 34.81 21.00
CA PRO A 139 -4.42 34.32 20.24
C PRO A 139 -5.27 35.43 19.60
N ALA A 140 -5.52 36.52 20.33
CA ALA A 140 -6.33 37.65 19.87
C ALA A 140 -5.76 38.37 18.62
N CYS A 141 -4.43 38.30 18.40
CA CYS A 141 -3.79 38.96 17.25
C CYS A 141 -3.79 38.11 15.98
N LEU A 142 -4.14 36.82 16.07
CA LEU A 142 -4.03 35.89 14.95
C LEU A 142 -4.88 36.32 13.74
N PRO A 143 -6.18 36.69 13.87
CA PRO A 143 -6.99 37.08 12.72
C PRO A 143 -6.49 38.36 12.05
N THR A 144 -6.09 39.37 12.84
CA THR A 144 -5.55 40.63 12.31
C THR A 144 -4.26 40.40 11.55
N LEU A 145 -3.37 39.53 12.06
CA LEU A 145 -2.13 39.23 11.37
C LEU A 145 -2.36 38.39 10.11
N ALA A 146 -3.26 37.42 10.16
CA ALA A 146 -3.66 36.64 8.98
C ALA A 146 -4.16 37.55 7.86
N LEU A 147 -5.05 38.50 8.18
CA LEU A 147 -5.55 39.48 7.22
C LEU A 147 -4.42 40.32 6.61
N ARG A 148 -3.51 40.83 7.44
CA ARG A 148 -2.35 41.62 6.95
C ARG A 148 -1.44 40.81 6.02
N ILE A 149 -1.17 39.55 6.36
CA ILE A 149 -0.38 38.66 5.52
C ILE A 149 -1.11 38.39 4.20
N LEU A 150 -2.41 38.11 4.25
CA LEU A 150 -3.25 37.88 3.07
C LEU A 150 -3.23 39.07 2.13
N ILE A 151 -3.53 40.29 2.61
CA ILE A 151 -3.49 41.52 1.81
C ILE A 151 -2.10 41.72 1.20
N LEU A 152 -1.04 41.51 1.97
CA LEU A 152 0.33 41.65 1.46
C LEU A 152 0.63 40.63 0.36
N VAL A 153 0.25 39.37 0.53
CA VAL A 153 0.49 38.32 -0.47
C VAL A 153 -0.36 38.55 -1.71
N THR A 154 -1.67 38.78 -1.58
CA THR A 154 -2.58 38.99 -2.72
C THR A 154 -2.18 40.22 -3.53
N THR A 155 -1.80 41.32 -2.90
CA THR A 155 -1.32 42.51 -3.61
C THR A 155 -0.02 42.27 -4.37
N GLN A 156 0.87 41.40 -3.88
CA GLN A 156 2.11 41.05 -4.58
C GLN A 156 1.86 40.05 -5.71
N LEU A 157 0.95 39.11 -5.53
CA LEU A 157 0.58 38.14 -6.57
C LEU A 157 -0.19 38.79 -7.73
N ARG A 158 -0.89 39.90 -7.50
CA ARG A 158 -1.51 40.72 -8.57
C ARG A 158 -0.50 41.45 -9.47
N ARG A 159 0.76 41.62 -9.02
CA ARG A 159 1.81 42.29 -9.80
C ARG A 159 2.51 41.29 -10.73
N SER A 160 2.94 41.77 -11.90
CA SER A 160 3.79 40.98 -12.80
C SER A 160 5.09 40.57 -12.12
N SER A 161 5.73 39.48 -12.59
CA SER A 161 6.97 38.97 -11.96
C SER A 161 8.10 40.00 -11.91
N GLU A 162 8.17 40.89 -12.89
CA GLU A 162 9.18 41.94 -13.00
C GLU A 162 8.87 43.14 -12.08
N ALA A 163 7.59 43.37 -11.74
CA ALA A 163 7.15 44.47 -10.88
C ALA A 163 7.01 44.08 -9.39
N ARG A 164 7.29 42.82 -9.03
CA ARG A 164 7.21 42.34 -7.64
C ARG A 164 8.40 42.85 -6.83
N SER A 165 8.11 43.48 -5.69
CA SER A 165 9.14 43.93 -4.75
C SER A 165 9.62 42.83 -3.79
N MET A 166 9.07 41.61 -3.91
CA MET A 166 9.31 40.50 -2.98
C MET A 166 9.74 39.24 -3.74
N SER A 167 10.73 38.53 -3.19
CA SER A 167 11.18 37.25 -3.74
C SER A 167 10.12 36.16 -3.56
N HIS A 168 10.15 35.15 -4.43
CA HIS A 168 9.30 33.96 -4.32
C HIS A 168 9.46 33.26 -2.95
N ASN A 169 10.70 33.17 -2.44
CA ASN A 169 10.98 32.61 -1.11
C ASN A 169 10.23 33.35 -0.01
N ARG A 170 10.22 34.69 -0.08
CA ARG A 170 9.55 35.55 0.89
C ARG A 170 8.04 35.39 0.85
N LEU A 171 7.44 35.38 -0.34
CA LEU A 171 6.00 35.12 -0.51
C LEU A 171 5.62 33.74 0.02
N HIS A 172 6.45 32.72 -0.25
CA HIS A 172 6.23 31.36 0.23
C HIS A 172 6.33 31.28 1.76
N GLY A 173 7.33 31.92 2.36
CA GLY A 173 7.46 31.98 3.81
C GLY A 173 6.30 32.71 4.49
N LEU A 174 5.74 33.73 3.86
CA LEU A 174 4.53 34.42 4.35
C LEU A 174 3.29 33.53 4.26
N LEU A 175 3.12 32.78 3.17
CA LEU A 175 2.05 31.78 3.06
C LEU A 175 2.19 30.66 4.09
N LEU A 176 3.41 30.19 4.37
CA LEU A 176 3.64 29.22 5.45
C LEU A 176 3.26 29.81 6.83
N GLN A 177 3.58 31.07 7.08
CA GLN A 177 3.18 31.76 8.30
C GLN A 177 1.66 31.88 8.42
N LEU A 178 0.97 32.23 7.33
CA LEU A 178 -0.48 32.23 7.26
C LEU A 178 -1.05 30.84 7.54
N LEU A 179 -0.49 29.79 6.93
CA LEU A 179 -0.92 28.41 7.13
C LEU A 179 -0.84 27.98 8.60
N GLU A 180 0.26 28.28 9.29
CA GLU A 180 0.42 27.96 10.71
C GLU A 180 -0.55 28.76 11.59
N ILE A 181 -0.86 30.02 11.23
CA ILE A 181 -1.89 30.81 11.91
C ILE A 181 -3.27 30.15 11.76
N LEU A 182 -3.65 29.78 10.54
CA LEU A 182 -4.96 29.19 10.24
C LEU A 182 -5.12 27.79 10.85
N ARG A 183 -4.03 27.03 10.96
CA ARG A 183 -3.99 25.72 11.63
C ARG A 183 -3.91 25.80 13.16
N SER A 184 -3.67 26.99 13.70
CA SER A 184 -3.56 27.19 15.14
C SER A 184 -4.84 26.72 15.84
N GLU A 185 -4.70 25.98 16.93
CA GLU A 185 -5.82 25.61 17.79
C GLU A 185 -6.54 26.83 18.39
N TYR A 186 -5.88 27.99 18.41
CA TYR A 186 -6.42 29.26 18.88
C TYR A 186 -7.09 30.07 17.76
N TRP A 187 -7.17 29.54 16.53
CA TRP A 187 -7.89 30.19 15.44
C TRP A 187 -9.39 30.23 15.75
N PRO A 188 -10.07 31.39 15.61
CA PRO A 188 -11.50 31.48 15.89
C PRO A 188 -12.30 30.61 14.92
N LYS A 189 -13.09 29.66 15.43
CA LYS A 189 -14.05 28.90 14.62
C LYS A 189 -15.28 29.78 14.42
N LEU A 190 -15.68 30.07 13.17
CA LEU A 190 -17.00 30.64 12.94
C LEU A 190 -18.04 29.61 13.38
N GLY A 191 -18.82 29.93 14.41
CA GLY A 191 -19.94 29.09 14.83
C GLY A 191 -20.93 28.93 13.67
N THR A 192 -21.34 27.69 13.42
CA THR A 192 -22.68 27.43 12.89
C THR A 192 -23.66 28.06 13.87
N ALA A 193 -24.60 28.85 13.39
CA ALA A 193 -25.55 29.59 14.20
C ALA A 193 -26.45 28.69 15.10
N ASP A 194 -26.35 27.36 14.99
CA ASP A 194 -27.32 26.43 15.58
C ASP A 194 -26.90 25.76 16.90
N THR A 195 -25.71 26.02 17.45
CA THR A 195 -25.29 25.42 18.75
C THR A 195 -24.88 26.41 19.84
N ALA A 196 -25.01 27.72 19.58
CA ALA A 196 -24.69 28.77 20.56
C ALA A 196 -25.87 29.16 21.48
N LEU A 197 -26.81 28.25 21.75
CA LEU A 197 -27.94 28.49 22.66
C LEU A 197 -27.88 27.69 23.97
N ALA A 198 -26.80 26.95 24.26
CA ALA A 198 -26.78 26.12 25.47
C ALA A 198 -25.87 26.60 26.62
N ASP A 199 -24.60 26.97 26.44
CA ASP A 199 -23.67 26.89 27.61
C ASP A 199 -22.84 28.11 28.01
N ASP A 200 -22.90 29.28 27.35
CA ASP A 200 -22.07 30.43 27.74
C ASP A 200 -22.88 31.71 28.01
N ALA A 201 -23.78 31.64 28.99
CA ALA A 201 -24.52 32.79 29.49
C ALA A 201 -23.78 33.62 30.56
N ASN A 202 -22.51 33.33 30.89
CA ASN A 202 -21.88 33.94 32.08
C ASN A 202 -20.46 34.49 31.95
N ASN A 203 -19.95 34.73 30.74
CA ASN A 203 -18.80 35.63 30.57
C ASN A 203 -18.95 36.43 29.26
N GLY A 204 -19.12 37.74 29.42
CA GLY A 204 -19.61 38.64 28.39
C GLY A 204 -18.68 38.86 27.19
N ILE A 205 -19.33 39.32 26.12
CA ILE A 205 -18.80 40.01 24.94
C ILE A 205 -17.94 39.12 24.01
N LEU A 206 -18.60 38.31 23.18
CA LEU A 206 -18.07 37.99 21.84
C LEU A 206 -18.18 39.28 21.00
N PRO A 207 -17.08 39.95 20.62
CA PRO A 207 -17.16 41.28 20.05
C PRO A 207 -17.54 41.19 18.58
N HIS A 208 -18.57 41.94 18.16
CA HIS A 208 -18.97 42.11 16.76
C HIS A 208 -17.79 42.43 15.81
N GLN A 209 -16.70 43.02 16.32
CA GLN A 209 -15.45 43.30 15.59
C GLN A 209 -14.68 42.04 15.12
N ASN A 210 -14.74 40.93 15.86
CA ASN A 210 -14.07 39.70 15.45
C ASN A 210 -14.82 39.01 14.30
N CYS A 211 -16.14 39.14 14.26
CA CYS A 211 -16.95 38.59 13.17
C CYS A 211 -16.69 39.33 11.85
N SER A 212 -16.65 40.66 11.85
CA SER A 212 -16.33 41.46 10.66
C SER A 212 -14.91 41.21 10.14
N LEU A 213 -13.93 41.07 11.05
CA LEU A 213 -12.54 40.77 10.69
C LEU A 213 -12.39 39.38 10.05
N LEU A 214 -13.10 38.38 10.57
CA LEU A 214 -13.09 37.03 9.98
C LEU A 214 -13.79 36.98 8.62
N GLN A 215 -14.86 37.77 8.42
CA GLN A 215 -15.47 37.95 7.10
C GLN A 215 -14.51 38.61 6.10
N GLU A 216 -13.70 39.58 6.55
CA GLU A 216 -12.69 40.21 5.70
C GLU A 216 -11.55 39.25 5.33
N VAL A 217 -11.12 38.40 6.28
CA VAL A 217 -10.18 37.30 6.02
C VAL A 217 -10.76 36.32 4.98
N ASP A 218 -12.03 35.96 5.09
CA ASP A 218 -12.74 35.09 4.14
C ASP A 218 -12.78 35.70 2.73
N GLY A 219 -13.11 36.99 2.63
CA GLY A 219 -13.07 37.74 1.36
C GLY A 219 -11.67 37.75 0.74
N GLN A 220 -10.61 37.98 1.53
CA GLN A 220 -9.23 37.96 1.04
C GLN A 220 -8.74 36.55 0.66
N LEU A 221 -9.24 35.50 1.31
CA LEU A 221 -9.00 34.11 0.91
C LEU A 221 -9.66 33.82 -0.45
N ASN A 222 -10.87 34.31 -0.70
CA ASN A 222 -11.52 34.19 -2.01
C ASN A 222 -10.73 34.92 -3.11
N ASP A 223 -10.22 36.13 -2.83
CA ASP A 223 -9.31 36.84 -3.74
C ASP A 223 -8.04 36.05 -4.03
N LEU A 224 -7.44 35.42 -3.00
CA LEU A 224 -6.28 34.55 -3.17
C LEU A 224 -6.62 33.35 -4.06
N LEU A 225 -7.77 32.71 -3.86
CA LEU A 225 -8.23 31.59 -4.69
C LEU A 225 -8.34 31.99 -6.16
N LEU A 226 -8.94 33.14 -6.46
CA LEU A 226 -9.06 33.64 -7.83
C LEU A 226 -7.69 33.87 -8.49
N LEU A 227 -6.73 34.42 -7.75
CA LEU A 227 -5.36 34.64 -8.24
C LEU A 227 -4.59 33.35 -8.48
N LEU A 228 -4.82 32.33 -7.65
CA LEU A 228 -4.19 31.01 -7.79
C LEU A 228 -4.77 30.19 -8.96
N SER A 229 -6.01 30.50 -9.36
CA SER A 229 -6.81 29.77 -10.36
C SER A 229 -6.83 30.43 -11.75
N ALA A 230 -6.21 31.60 -11.95
CA ALA A 230 -6.22 32.29 -13.24
C ALA A 230 -5.24 31.65 -14.24
N ASP A 231 -5.76 31.19 -15.39
CA ASP A 231 -5.00 30.41 -16.38
C ASP A 231 -4.11 31.23 -17.35
N SER A 232 -4.40 32.50 -17.61
CA SER A 232 -4.00 33.09 -18.91
C SER A 232 -3.10 34.33 -18.93
N THR A 233 -2.64 34.91 -17.81
CA THR A 233 -1.87 36.17 -17.87
C THR A 233 -0.67 36.33 -16.94
N ASN A 234 -0.48 35.44 -15.96
CA ASN A 234 0.69 35.48 -15.08
C ASN A 234 1.61 34.31 -15.37
N ALA A 235 2.68 34.57 -16.10
CA ALA A 235 3.81 33.66 -16.29
C ALA A 235 4.08 32.82 -15.01
N THR A 236 3.73 31.54 -15.09
CA THR A 236 4.10 30.43 -14.19
C THR A 236 4.36 30.82 -12.73
N LEU A 237 3.28 31.12 -11.98
CA LEU A 237 3.34 31.28 -10.53
C LEU A 237 4.01 30.05 -9.89
N CYS A 238 5.03 30.29 -9.06
CA CYS A 238 5.89 29.23 -8.51
C CYS A 238 5.05 28.10 -7.87
N PRO A 239 5.33 26.83 -8.19
CA PRO A 239 4.59 25.69 -7.66
C PRO A 239 4.36 25.71 -6.14
N LEU A 240 5.42 25.99 -5.38
CA LEU A 240 5.36 26.05 -3.92
C LEU A 240 4.40 27.13 -3.39
N LEU A 241 4.30 28.28 -4.06
CA LEU A 241 3.37 29.35 -3.68
C LEU A 241 1.92 28.91 -3.87
N ARG A 242 1.64 28.24 -4.99
CA ARG A 242 0.31 27.72 -5.27
C ARG A 242 -0.07 26.62 -4.28
N GLN A 243 0.84 25.69 -3.94
CA GLN A 243 0.59 24.62 -2.96
C GLN A 243 0.26 25.19 -1.58
N THR A 244 1.11 26.10 -1.09
CA THR A 244 0.92 26.69 0.23
C THR A 244 -0.30 27.61 0.29
N GLY A 245 -0.61 28.32 -0.79
CA GLY A 245 -1.84 29.11 -0.92
C GLY A 245 -3.10 28.25 -0.81
N PHE A 246 -3.17 27.13 -1.53
CA PHE A 246 -4.30 26.19 -1.40
C PHE A 246 -4.37 25.56 -0.01
N ALA A 247 -3.23 25.22 0.59
CA ALA A 247 -3.20 24.71 1.97
C ALA A 247 -3.76 25.74 2.98
N CYS A 248 -3.55 27.04 2.75
CA CYS A 248 -4.14 28.10 3.57
C CYS A 248 -5.66 28.14 3.44
N LEU A 249 -6.19 28.11 2.22
CA LEU A 249 -7.64 28.05 1.96
C LEU A 249 -8.27 26.87 2.73
N LEU A 250 -7.64 25.71 2.65
CA LEU A 250 -8.10 24.51 3.35
C LEU A 250 -8.06 24.64 4.88
N ALA A 251 -6.99 25.22 5.42
CA ALA A 251 -6.87 25.42 6.86
C ALA A 251 -7.91 26.41 7.41
N ALA A 252 -8.32 27.41 6.62
CA ALA A 252 -9.34 28.38 7.00
C ALA A 252 -10.76 27.80 7.05
N HIS A 253 -11.05 26.74 6.26
CA HIS A 253 -12.36 26.12 6.14
C HIS A 253 -12.36 24.64 6.60
N PRO A 254 -12.19 24.35 7.90
CA PRO A 254 -12.20 22.97 8.40
C PRO A 254 -13.60 22.36 8.32
N LYS A 255 -13.72 21.15 7.73
CA LYS A 255 -14.80 20.13 7.75
C LYS A 255 -16.30 20.51 7.71
N SER A 256 -16.73 21.73 8.05
CA SER A 256 -18.14 22.12 8.22
C SER A 256 -18.65 23.16 7.22
N ARG A 257 -17.80 23.75 6.36
CA ARG A 257 -18.19 24.85 5.46
C ARG A 257 -18.14 24.55 3.96
N LEU A 258 -17.41 23.52 3.56
CA LEU A 258 -17.32 23.16 2.15
C LEU A 258 -18.25 21.98 1.92
N GLU A 259 -19.39 22.25 1.30
CA GLU A 259 -20.20 21.19 0.73
C GLU A 259 -19.35 20.43 -0.30
N ALA A 260 -19.47 19.10 -0.35
CA ALA A 260 -18.75 18.24 -1.30
C ALA A 260 -18.74 18.74 -2.77
N PRO A 261 -19.78 19.41 -3.31
CA PRO A 261 -19.77 19.97 -4.66
C PRO A 261 -18.75 21.08 -4.89
N GLU A 262 -18.53 21.97 -3.91
CA GLU A 262 -17.57 23.07 -4.05
C GLU A 262 -16.13 22.57 -3.97
N ILE A 263 -15.86 21.56 -3.14
CA ILE A 263 -14.59 20.82 -3.11
C ILE A 263 -14.30 20.22 -4.48
N LEU A 264 -15.31 19.57 -5.08
CA LEU A 264 -15.21 18.97 -6.41
C LEU A 264 -15.05 20.01 -7.53
N ARG A 265 -15.67 21.19 -7.40
CA ARG A 265 -15.53 22.29 -8.37
C ARG A 265 -14.13 22.89 -8.33
N VAL A 266 -13.61 23.19 -7.14
CA VAL A 266 -12.22 23.67 -6.95
C VAL A 266 -11.23 22.61 -7.42
N ALA A 267 -11.50 21.34 -7.12
CA ALA A 267 -10.69 20.22 -7.57
C ALA A 267 -10.65 20.07 -9.10
N ARG A 268 -11.79 20.18 -9.78
CA ARG A 268 -11.86 20.12 -11.25
C ARG A 268 -11.15 21.30 -11.91
N CYS A 269 -11.20 22.48 -11.31
CA CYS A 269 -10.46 23.65 -11.80
C CYS A 269 -8.94 23.44 -11.69
N LEU A 270 -8.48 22.83 -10.60
CA LEU A 270 -7.08 22.50 -10.36
C LEU A 270 -6.52 21.44 -11.33
N LEU A 271 -7.36 20.53 -11.83
CA LEU A 271 -7.00 19.42 -12.73
C LEU A 271 -6.93 19.82 -14.22
N GLN A 272 -7.09 21.11 -14.56
CA GLN A 272 -7.05 21.53 -15.96
C GLN A 272 -5.67 21.27 -16.59
N PRO A 273 -5.62 20.79 -17.85
CA PRO A 273 -4.39 20.33 -18.51
C PRO A 273 -3.26 21.36 -18.59
N GLU A 274 -3.59 22.66 -18.60
CA GLU A 274 -2.65 23.77 -18.77
C GLU A 274 -1.81 24.05 -17.51
N LEU A 275 -2.27 23.61 -16.33
CA LEU A 275 -1.61 23.81 -15.03
C LEU A 275 -0.59 22.71 -14.67
N LEU A 276 -0.69 21.56 -15.33
CA LEU A 276 0.14 20.38 -15.11
C LEU A 276 1.42 20.49 -15.95
N THR A 277 2.40 21.24 -15.46
CA THR A 277 3.76 21.14 -16.02
C THR A 277 4.28 19.74 -15.77
N PRO A 278 4.89 19.06 -16.75
CA PRO A 278 5.52 17.75 -16.55
C PRO A 278 6.72 17.93 -15.61
N SER A 279 6.48 17.87 -14.32
CA SER A 279 7.54 17.65 -13.35
C SER A 279 8.02 16.20 -13.47
N SER A 280 9.21 15.93 -12.94
CA SER A 280 9.81 14.59 -12.82
C SER A 280 8.74 13.50 -12.59
N PRO A 281 8.84 12.32 -13.24
CA PRO A 281 7.85 11.25 -13.18
C PRO A 281 7.48 10.75 -11.77
N ALA A 282 8.23 11.15 -10.73
CA ALA A 282 8.00 10.78 -9.34
C ALA A 282 7.55 11.93 -8.41
N SER A 283 7.36 13.17 -8.90
CA SER A 283 6.92 14.30 -8.07
C SER A 283 5.48 14.67 -8.35
N LEU A 284 4.63 14.68 -7.31
CA LEU A 284 3.31 15.28 -7.40
C LEU A 284 3.44 16.77 -7.67
N ASP A 285 2.67 17.24 -8.65
CA ASP A 285 2.55 18.65 -8.88
C ASP A 285 1.69 19.30 -7.78
N VAL A 286 1.58 20.61 -7.89
CA VAL A 286 0.87 21.45 -6.92
C VAL A 286 -0.60 21.15 -6.85
N ALA A 287 -1.20 21.01 -8.03
CA ALA A 287 -2.60 20.72 -8.17
C ALA A 287 -2.88 19.38 -7.50
N ALA A 288 -2.12 18.33 -7.82
CA ALA A 288 -2.22 17.02 -7.17
C ALA A 288 -2.14 17.09 -5.64
N THR A 289 -1.19 17.86 -5.10
CA THR A 289 -1.03 17.98 -3.63
C THR A 289 -2.22 18.70 -2.96
N GLY A 290 -2.71 19.78 -3.57
CA GLY A 290 -3.88 20.51 -3.09
C GLY A 290 -5.16 19.65 -3.14
N LEU A 291 -5.32 18.86 -4.21
CA LEU A 291 -6.42 17.93 -4.42
C LEU A 291 -6.46 16.81 -3.39
N LEU A 292 -5.32 16.18 -3.13
CA LEU A 292 -5.24 15.16 -2.10
C LEU A 292 -5.64 15.77 -0.74
N THR A 293 -5.15 16.97 -0.41
CA THR A 293 -5.51 17.62 0.87
C THR A 293 -7.03 17.90 0.96
N LEU A 294 -7.67 18.28 -0.15
CA LEU A 294 -9.13 18.45 -0.25
C LEU A 294 -9.90 17.14 -0.01
N ILE A 295 -9.52 16.06 -0.69
CA ILE A 295 -10.20 14.75 -0.57
C ILE A 295 -10.03 14.15 0.83
N PHE A 296 -8.84 14.25 1.40
CA PHE A 296 -8.54 13.69 2.72
C PHE A 296 -9.16 14.47 3.89
N ASN A 297 -9.84 15.59 3.62
CA ASN A 297 -10.70 16.24 4.61
C ASN A 297 -12.11 15.63 4.69
N LEU A 298 -12.53 14.88 3.68
CA LEU A 298 -13.78 14.10 3.72
C LEU A 298 -13.62 12.95 4.73
N GLN A 299 -14.73 12.47 5.28
CA GLN A 299 -14.72 11.34 6.20
C GLN A 299 -14.28 10.08 5.44
N GLU A 300 -13.15 9.48 5.87
CA GLU A 300 -12.63 8.24 5.29
C GLU A 300 -13.68 7.14 5.34
N GLY A 301 -13.83 6.41 4.23
CA GLY A 301 -14.81 5.34 4.10
C GLY A 301 -16.25 5.79 3.82
N SER A 302 -16.54 7.10 3.79
CA SER A 302 -17.85 7.60 3.34
C SER A 302 -18.07 7.38 1.83
N GLU A 303 -19.32 7.21 1.41
CA GLU A 303 -19.65 7.14 -0.03
C GLU A 303 -19.23 8.41 -0.78
N TYR A 304 -19.29 9.57 -0.12
CA TYR A 304 -18.83 10.84 -0.66
C TYR A 304 -17.31 10.85 -0.93
N PHE A 305 -16.51 10.29 -0.02
CA PHE A 305 -15.06 10.14 -0.22
C PHE A 305 -14.76 9.25 -1.44
N ARG A 306 -15.46 8.11 -1.57
CA ARG A 306 -15.31 7.21 -2.73
C ARG A 306 -15.72 7.88 -4.04
N SER A 307 -16.88 8.56 -4.05
CA SER A 307 -17.38 9.30 -5.21
C SER A 307 -16.42 10.42 -5.63
N ALA A 308 -15.83 11.13 -4.67
CA ALA A 308 -14.86 12.19 -4.95
C ALA A 308 -13.58 11.63 -5.60
N LEU A 309 -13.00 10.56 -5.03
CA LEU A 309 -11.84 9.87 -5.60
C LEU A 309 -12.08 9.44 -7.06
N LEU A 310 -13.24 8.81 -7.32
CA LEU A 310 -13.61 8.32 -8.65
C LEU A 310 -13.81 9.46 -9.66
N SER A 311 -14.47 10.54 -9.25
CA SER A 311 -14.69 11.70 -10.11
C SER A 311 -13.38 12.38 -10.56
N MET A 312 -12.32 12.27 -9.76
CA MET A 312 -11.02 12.81 -10.11
C MET A 312 -10.19 11.86 -10.97
N LEU A 313 -10.34 10.55 -10.79
CA LEU A 313 -9.74 9.57 -11.70
C LEU A 313 -10.19 9.86 -13.14
N ASP A 314 -11.46 10.24 -13.36
CA ASP A 314 -12.03 10.56 -14.68
C ASP A 314 -11.34 11.68 -15.46
N THR A 315 -10.55 12.53 -14.80
CA THR A 315 -9.80 13.60 -15.47
C THR A 315 -8.62 13.04 -16.28
N SER A 316 -8.73 13.15 -17.61
CA SER A 316 -7.77 12.66 -18.62
C SER A 316 -6.35 13.25 -18.50
N SER A 317 -6.18 14.30 -17.70
CA SER A 317 -4.98 15.11 -17.51
C SER A 317 -4.16 14.78 -16.25
N SER A 318 -4.59 13.87 -15.38
CA SER A 318 -3.88 13.59 -14.12
C SER A 318 -2.48 12.97 -14.32
N THR A 319 -1.51 13.36 -13.49
CA THR A 319 -0.18 12.72 -13.44
C THR A 319 -0.32 11.26 -13.00
N LEU A 320 0.55 10.38 -13.51
CA LEU A 320 0.53 8.94 -13.16
C LEU A 320 0.66 8.72 -11.64
N GLU A 321 1.49 9.52 -10.97
CA GLU A 321 1.67 9.45 -9.53
C GLU A 321 0.40 9.87 -8.75
N LEU A 322 -0.35 10.86 -9.24
CA LEU A 322 -1.65 11.20 -8.67
C LEU A 322 -2.65 10.07 -8.87
N GLN A 323 -2.69 9.46 -10.06
CA GLN A 323 -3.55 8.29 -10.33
C GLN A 323 -3.22 7.13 -9.40
N ARG A 324 -1.93 6.82 -9.22
CA ARG A 324 -1.43 5.80 -8.30
C ARG A 324 -1.92 6.06 -6.87
N ILE A 325 -1.80 7.30 -6.38
CA ILE A 325 -2.25 7.66 -5.04
C ILE A 325 -3.76 7.56 -4.90
N LEU A 326 -4.53 8.09 -5.85
CA LEU A 326 -6.00 8.04 -5.79
C LEU A 326 -6.52 6.60 -5.79
N LEU A 327 -5.95 5.73 -6.63
CA LEU A 327 -6.28 4.30 -6.67
C LEU A 327 -5.90 3.59 -5.36
N GLY A 328 -4.72 3.88 -4.81
CA GLY A 328 -4.28 3.34 -3.53
C GLY A 328 -5.18 3.76 -2.35
N CYS A 329 -5.64 5.02 -2.33
CA CYS A 329 -6.57 5.53 -1.32
C CYS A 329 -7.96 4.88 -1.45
N LEU A 330 -8.41 4.67 -2.69
CA LEU A 330 -9.65 3.95 -2.97
C LEU A 330 -9.56 2.51 -2.43
N LEU A 331 -8.45 1.81 -2.72
CA LEU A 331 -8.17 0.46 -2.21
C LEU A 331 -8.19 0.38 -0.68
N LEU A 332 -7.52 1.32 0.01
CA LEU A 332 -7.58 1.42 1.48
C LEU A 332 -9.00 1.55 2.02
N SER A 333 -9.86 2.28 1.30
CA SER A 333 -11.26 2.47 1.69
C SER A 333 -12.15 1.24 1.48
N LEU A 334 -11.65 0.24 0.74
CA LEU A 334 -12.35 -1.00 0.41
C LEU A 334 -11.84 -2.21 1.21
N LEU A 335 -10.57 -2.20 1.62
CA LEU A 335 -9.97 -3.28 2.41
C LEU A 335 -10.36 -3.20 3.91
N PRO A 336 -10.57 -4.35 4.58
CA PRO A 336 -10.94 -4.39 5.99
C PRO A 336 -9.83 -3.89 6.93
N THR A 337 -10.22 -3.52 8.15
CA THR A 337 -9.39 -2.85 9.17
C THR A 337 -8.05 -3.50 9.55
N PRO A 338 -7.80 -4.83 9.51
CA PRO A 338 -6.47 -5.35 9.85
C PRO A 338 -5.39 -4.98 8.83
N VAL A 339 -5.76 -4.57 7.61
CA VAL A 339 -4.83 -4.13 6.55
C VAL A 339 -4.64 -2.60 6.54
N GLN A 340 -5.50 -1.84 7.26
CA GLN A 340 -5.46 -0.37 7.34
C GLN A 340 -4.33 0.17 8.25
N GLY A 341 -3.22 -0.56 8.35
CA GLY A 341 -2.06 -0.20 9.16
C GLY A 341 -1.74 1.29 9.05
N VAL A 342 -1.77 1.97 10.19
CA VAL A 342 -1.59 3.42 10.37
C VAL A 342 -2.32 4.22 9.28
N GLY A 343 -3.61 4.51 9.50
CA GLY A 343 -4.33 5.51 8.69
C GLY A 343 -3.48 6.76 8.49
N PHE A 344 -3.74 7.58 7.47
CA PHE A 344 -2.92 8.75 7.13
C PHE A 344 -2.93 9.79 8.28
N ILE A 345 -2.16 9.55 9.33
CA ILE A 345 -2.22 10.22 10.65
C ILE A 345 -1.53 11.59 10.59
N ARG A 346 -0.84 11.93 9.49
CA ARG A 346 0.03 13.11 9.37
C ARG A 346 -0.26 13.96 8.11
N ARG A 347 -1.55 14.12 7.78
CA ARG A 347 -2.04 14.96 6.64
C ARG A 347 -1.66 16.44 6.75
N ASP A 348 -1.19 16.87 7.91
CA ASP A 348 -0.81 18.24 8.23
C ASP A 348 0.65 18.57 7.88
N ARG A 349 1.49 17.59 7.51
CA ARG A 349 2.90 17.82 7.18
C ARG A 349 3.11 18.22 5.72
N LEU A 350 4.09 19.10 5.45
CA LEU A 350 4.60 19.28 4.09
C LEU A 350 5.21 17.95 3.61
N LEU A 351 4.98 17.59 2.34
CA LEU A 351 5.42 16.33 1.73
C LEU A 351 4.77 15.06 2.32
N TRP A 352 3.61 15.17 2.98
CA TRP A 352 2.86 14.04 3.52
C TRP A 352 2.52 12.94 2.49
N TYR A 353 2.53 13.26 1.19
CA TYR A 353 2.37 12.27 0.12
C TYR A 353 3.51 11.24 0.08
N GLU A 354 4.72 11.53 0.57
CA GLU A 354 5.80 10.55 0.65
C GLU A 354 5.48 9.45 1.68
N GLU A 355 4.83 9.82 2.79
CA GLU A 355 4.31 8.84 3.75
C GLU A 355 3.15 8.03 3.12
N ILE A 356 2.32 8.66 2.28
CA ILE A 356 1.31 7.92 1.51
C ILE A 356 1.96 6.89 0.59
N ILE A 357 2.94 7.30 -0.20
CA ILE A 357 3.65 6.43 -1.14
C ILE A 357 4.23 5.21 -0.42
N PHE A 358 4.93 5.44 0.70
CA PHE A 358 5.46 4.36 1.52
C PHE A 358 4.36 3.43 2.04
N THR A 359 3.25 4.01 2.52
CA THR A 359 2.09 3.23 2.99
C THR A 359 1.47 2.42 1.85
N LEU A 360 1.33 2.99 0.67
CA LEU A 360 0.79 2.31 -0.51
C LEU A 360 1.70 1.14 -0.93
N ASP A 361 3.01 1.34 -0.95
CA ASP A 361 3.95 0.26 -1.26
C ASP A 361 3.89 -0.87 -0.21
N THR A 362 3.65 -0.55 1.06
CA THR A 362 3.39 -1.57 2.09
C THR A 362 2.05 -2.30 1.95
N LEU A 363 1.04 -1.71 1.28
CA LEU A 363 -0.25 -2.36 1.01
C LEU A 363 -0.19 -3.39 -0.11
N LEU A 364 0.75 -3.25 -1.04
CA LEU A 364 0.91 -4.18 -2.17
C LEU A 364 1.25 -5.61 -1.73
N ALA A 365 1.80 -5.79 -0.52
CA ALA A 365 2.17 -7.10 0.03
C ALA A 365 0.98 -7.84 0.71
N PRO A 366 0.21 -7.26 1.65
CA PRO A 366 -0.90 -7.94 2.32
C PRO A 366 -2.23 -7.93 1.54
N ALA A 367 -2.44 -7.00 0.60
CA ALA A 367 -3.71 -6.88 -0.11
C ALA A 367 -4.11 -8.15 -0.90
N PRO A 368 -3.19 -8.86 -1.60
CA PRO A 368 -3.49 -10.14 -2.23
C PRO A 368 -3.98 -11.23 -1.27
N ALA A 369 -3.39 -11.32 -0.07
CA ALA A 369 -3.82 -12.28 0.95
C ALA A 369 -5.21 -11.94 1.51
N ALA A 370 -5.49 -10.64 1.69
CA ALA A 370 -6.77 -10.17 2.19
C ALA A 370 -7.96 -10.47 1.26
N LEU A 371 -7.75 -10.52 -0.07
CA LEU A 371 -8.78 -10.86 -1.06
C LEU A 371 -9.48 -12.20 -0.81
N SER A 372 -8.78 -13.17 -0.20
CA SER A 372 -9.35 -14.48 0.17
C SER A 372 -10.32 -14.41 1.36
N SER A 373 -10.33 -13.30 2.11
CA SER A 373 -11.03 -13.14 3.39
C SER A 373 -12.08 -12.02 3.38
N LEU A 374 -12.29 -11.36 2.24
CA LEU A 374 -13.21 -10.22 2.17
C LEU A 374 -14.67 -10.69 2.35
N PRO A 375 -15.44 -10.09 3.29
CA PRO A 375 -16.86 -10.36 3.40
C PRO A 375 -17.61 -9.82 2.17
N GLN A 376 -18.59 -10.59 1.66
CA GLN A 376 -19.49 -10.11 0.63
C GLN A 376 -20.40 -9.03 1.23
N THR A 377 -20.28 -7.79 0.76
CA THR A 377 -21.10 -6.66 1.23
C THR A 377 -22.17 -6.36 0.19
N SER A 378 -23.44 -6.52 0.55
CA SER A 378 -24.56 -6.16 -0.31
C SER A 378 -24.78 -4.65 -0.30
N GLY A 379 -24.42 -3.96 -1.39
CA GLY A 379 -25.01 -2.66 -1.75
C GLY A 379 -24.03 -1.55 -2.12
N GLY A 380 -24.29 -0.89 -3.26
CA GLY A 380 -23.89 0.51 -3.51
C GLY A 380 -22.85 0.80 -4.60
N ALA A 381 -22.47 -0.13 -5.47
CA ALA A 381 -21.24 0.01 -6.29
C ALA A 381 -21.41 0.14 -7.82
N SER A 382 -22.59 -0.07 -8.41
CA SER A 382 -22.79 -0.10 -9.88
C SER A 382 -22.14 1.05 -10.66
N ARG A 383 -22.35 2.30 -10.20
CA ARG A 383 -21.84 3.50 -10.89
C ARG A 383 -20.32 3.67 -10.75
N GLN A 384 -19.73 3.12 -9.70
CA GLN A 384 -18.30 3.27 -9.36
C GLN A 384 -17.42 2.34 -10.21
N VAL A 385 -17.95 1.17 -10.56
CA VAL A 385 -17.24 0.19 -11.37
C VAL A 385 -17.06 0.67 -12.81
N GLY A 386 -18.10 1.23 -13.45
CA GLY A 386 -18.03 1.74 -14.82
C GLY A 386 -16.85 2.70 -15.04
N THR A 387 -16.71 3.67 -14.13
CA THR A 387 -15.59 4.62 -14.12
C THR A 387 -14.23 3.92 -14.03
N LEU A 388 -14.06 2.93 -13.15
CA LEU A 388 -12.78 2.20 -12.99
C LEU A 388 -12.43 1.36 -14.22
N ILE A 389 -13.43 0.79 -14.88
CA ILE A 389 -13.26 0.03 -16.14
C ILE A 389 -12.75 0.96 -17.24
N ASP A 390 -13.39 2.12 -17.39
CA ASP A 390 -13.00 3.13 -18.38
C ASP A 390 -11.59 3.67 -18.10
N GLN A 391 -11.18 3.76 -16.84
CA GLN A 391 -9.82 4.13 -16.44
C GLN A 391 -8.79 3.08 -16.81
N LEU A 392 -9.02 1.81 -16.46
CA LEU A 392 -8.12 0.73 -16.83
C LEU A 392 -7.98 0.60 -18.33
N SER A 393 -9.10 0.70 -19.05
CA SER A 393 -9.10 0.72 -20.51
C SER A 393 -8.26 1.88 -21.04
N ARG A 394 -8.39 3.09 -20.48
CA ARG A 394 -7.55 4.25 -20.86
C ARG A 394 -6.07 4.06 -20.53
N ILE A 395 -5.73 3.52 -19.36
CA ILE A 395 -4.35 3.26 -18.93
C ILE A 395 -3.70 2.23 -19.85
N LEU A 396 -4.43 1.18 -20.23
CA LEU A 396 -3.94 0.12 -21.11
C LEU A 396 -3.86 0.55 -22.58
N MET A 397 -4.73 1.46 -23.02
CA MET A 397 -4.78 1.95 -24.40
C MET A 397 -3.92 3.20 -24.66
N ARG A 398 -3.24 3.75 -23.63
CA ARG A 398 -2.29 4.87 -23.82
C ARG A 398 -1.10 4.42 -24.67
N GLN A 399 -0.81 5.15 -25.75
CA GLN A 399 0.37 4.87 -26.58
C GLN A 399 1.66 5.14 -25.80
N GLY A 400 2.37 4.08 -25.42
CA GLY A 400 3.58 4.12 -24.59
C GLY A 400 3.73 2.83 -23.76
N ARG A 401 4.86 2.63 -23.07
CA ARG A 401 4.97 1.52 -22.10
C ARG A 401 3.89 1.71 -21.01
N PRO A 402 3.04 0.71 -20.72
CA PRO A 402 2.08 0.82 -19.63
C PRO A 402 2.85 0.98 -18.32
N ASP A 403 2.46 1.98 -17.52
CA ASP A 403 2.98 2.11 -16.16
C ASP A 403 2.47 0.92 -15.34
N THR A 404 3.38 0.00 -15.04
CA THR A 404 3.08 -1.28 -14.40
C THR A 404 2.53 -1.10 -12.99
N THR A 405 2.89 -0.01 -12.30
CA THR A 405 2.44 0.21 -10.91
C THR A 405 1.00 0.72 -10.88
N THR A 406 0.70 1.79 -11.62
CA THR A 406 -0.65 2.36 -11.72
C THR A 406 -1.65 1.33 -12.28
N ALA A 407 -1.24 0.55 -13.29
CA ALA A 407 -2.06 -0.53 -13.82
C ALA A 407 -2.33 -1.65 -12.79
N TYR A 408 -1.36 -1.98 -11.93
CA TYR A 408 -1.53 -2.95 -10.84
C TYR A 408 -2.53 -2.47 -9.78
N TYR A 409 -2.43 -1.22 -9.32
CA TYR A 409 -3.41 -0.68 -8.36
C TYR A 409 -4.82 -0.65 -8.95
N ALA A 410 -4.95 -0.31 -10.23
CA ALA A 410 -6.24 -0.26 -10.90
C ALA A 410 -6.84 -1.67 -11.07
N SER A 411 -6.05 -2.65 -11.48
CA SER A 411 -6.50 -4.05 -11.59
C SER A 411 -6.85 -4.65 -10.24
N LEU A 412 -6.09 -4.34 -9.19
CA LEU A 412 -6.38 -4.75 -7.82
C LEU A 412 -7.65 -4.11 -7.27
N ALA A 413 -7.91 -2.83 -7.57
CA ALA A 413 -9.14 -2.15 -7.16
C ALA A 413 -10.37 -2.85 -7.75
N LEU A 414 -10.34 -3.19 -9.05
CA LEU A 414 -11.42 -3.97 -9.66
C LEU A 414 -11.60 -5.33 -8.99
N ALA A 415 -10.51 -6.06 -8.71
CA ALA A 415 -10.58 -7.36 -8.05
C ALA A 415 -11.29 -7.27 -6.69
N VAL A 416 -10.92 -6.29 -5.85
CA VAL A 416 -11.58 -6.02 -4.57
C VAL A 416 -13.06 -5.69 -4.76
N PHE A 417 -13.40 -4.87 -5.75
CA PHE A 417 -14.79 -4.52 -6.06
C PHE A 417 -15.60 -5.74 -6.48
N ALA A 418 -15.07 -6.65 -7.30
CA ALA A 418 -15.82 -7.83 -7.72
C ALA A 418 -16.10 -8.82 -6.58
N VAL A 419 -15.13 -9.00 -5.68
CA VAL A 419 -15.31 -9.84 -4.49
C VAL A 419 -16.35 -9.23 -3.54
N SER A 420 -16.28 -7.91 -3.30
CA SER A 420 -17.15 -7.22 -2.35
C SER A 420 -18.58 -6.98 -2.84
N SER A 421 -18.78 -6.64 -4.12
CA SER A 421 -20.05 -6.08 -4.62
C SER A 421 -21.13 -7.09 -5.02
N GLY A 422 -20.89 -8.40 -4.93
CA GLY A 422 -21.94 -9.44 -4.87
C GLY A 422 -22.90 -9.63 -6.07
N SER A 423 -23.20 -8.63 -6.91
CA SER A 423 -24.26 -8.74 -7.94
C SER A 423 -24.16 -7.82 -9.18
N GLU A 424 -23.53 -6.63 -9.13
CA GLU A 424 -23.77 -5.60 -10.18
C GLU A 424 -22.74 -5.53 -11.34
N LEU A 425 -21.60 -6.21 -11.22
CA LEU A 425 -20.45 -6.10 -12.15
C LEU A 425 -20.56 -6.95 -13.44
N VAL A 426 -21.68 -7.67 -13.62
CA VAL A 426 -21.78 -8.85 -14.48
C VAL A 426 -22.37 -8.55 -15.87
N HIS A 427 -22.70 -7.29 -16.18
CA HIS A 427 -23.37 -6.94 -17.45
C HIS A 427 -22.58 -6.01 -18.37
N SER A 428 -21.35 -5.61 -17.99
CA SER A 428 -20.49 -4.85 -18.89
C SER A 428 -19.62 -5.79 -19.73
N ASP A 429 -20.11 -6.13 -20.91
CA ASP A 429 -19.41 -6.85 -21.99
C ASP A 429 -18.01 -6.25 -22.31
N SER A 430 -17.78 -4.98 -21.93
CA SER A 430 -16.52 -4.25 -22.06
C SER A 430 -15.39 -4.79 -21.17
N LEU A 431 -15.67 -5.20 -19.93
CA LEU A 431 -14.66 -5.76 -19.01
C LEU A 431 -14.10 -7.08 -19.51
N VAL A 432 -15.03 -7.93 -19.96
CA VAL A 432 -14.75 -9.21 -20.57
C VAL A 432 -13.97 -8.98 -21.86
N ARG A 433 -14.29 -7.99 -22.69
CA ARG A 433 -13.45 -7.64 -23.86
C ARG A 433 -12.07 -7.12 -23.49
N VAL A 434 -11.84 -6.40 -22.40
CA VAL A 434 -10.46 -5.94 -22.08
C VAL A 434 -9.59 -7.11 -21.61
N VAL A 435 -10.11 -7.95 -20.72
CA VAL A 435 -9.43 -9.17 -20.24
C VAL A 435 -9.27 -10.19 -21.38
N LEU A 436 -10.33 -10.39 -22.17
CA LEU A 436 -10.34 -11.34 -23.27
C LEU A 436 -9.65 -10.80 -24.53
N SER A 437 -9.65 -9.51 -24.88
CA SER A 437 -8.94 -9.03 -26.08
C SER A 437 -7.43 -9.13 -25.93
N TYR A 438 -6.90 -8.84 -24.73
CA TYR A 438 -5.48 -9.03 -24.45
C TYR A 438 -5.07 -10.51 -24.50
N SER A 439 -6.00 -11.44 -24.21
CA SER A 439 -5.77 -12.88 -24.33
C SER A 439 -6.16 -13.48 -25.70
N ALA A 440 -7.16 -12.95 -26.39
CA ALA A 440 -7.77 -13.49 -27.61
C ALA A 440 -6.97 -13.14 -28.87
N ASP A 441 -6.26 -12.00 -28.88
CA ASP A 441 -5.23 -11.74 -29.91
C ASP A 441 -4.07 -12.76 -29.85
N ARG A 442 -4.05 -13.65 -28.84
CA ARG A 442 -3.05 -14.72 -28.68
C ARG A 442 -3.62 -16.12 -28.42
N GLU A 443 -4.94 -16.32 -28.56
CA GLU A 443 -5.60 -17.64 -28.47
C GLU A 443 -5.18 -18.64 -29.55
N LYS A 444 -4.41 -18.20 -30.56
CA LYS A 444 -3.77 -19.10 -31.55
C LYS A 444 -2.51 -19.81 -31.04
N ALA A 445 -2.05 -19.55 -29.81
CA ALA A 445 -0.89 -20.21 -29.22
C ALA A 445 -1.32 -21.43 -28.38
N LEU A 446 -0.62 -22.56 -28.53
CA LEU A 446 -0.87 -23.81 -27.77
C LEU A 446 -0.68 -23.67 -26.24
N THR A 447 -0.08 -22.59 -25.76
CA THR A 447 0.20 -22.33 -24.34
C THR A 447 -0.54 -21.08 -23.85
N PRO A 448 -1.21 -21.10 -22.68
CA PRO A 448 -1.85 -19.92 -22.12
C PRO A 448 -0.82 -18.80 -21.93
N ALA A 449 -1.08 -17.61 -22.46
CA ALA A 449 -0.19 -16.48 -22.24
C ALA A 449 -0.22 -16.06 -20.77
N ILE A 450 0.95 -16.07 -20.11
CA ILE A 450 1.11 -15.56 -18.74
C ILE A 450 0.72 -14.09 -18.73
N LEU A 451 -0.28 -13.72 -17.94
CA LEU A 451 -0.63 -12.32 -17.73
C LEU A 451 0.56 -11.57 -17.12
N PRO A 452 0.89 -10.36 -17.61
CA PRO A 452 1.87 -9.50 -16.95
C PRO A 452 1.53 -9.28 -15.47
N SER A 453 2.55 -9.13 -14.61
CA SER A 453 2.36 -8.98 -13.16
C SER A 453 1.38 -7.85 -12.79
N HIS A 454 1.43 -6.73 -13.52
CA HIS A 454 0.52 -5.60 -13.35
C HIS A 454 -0.96 -5.86 -13.67
N LEU A 455 -1.27 -6.94 -14.40
CA LEU A 455 -2.65 -7.35 -14.73
C LEU A 455 -3.09 -8.58 -13.94
N SER A 456 -2.18 -9.26 -13.23
CA SER A 456 -2.50 -10.47 -12.49
C SER A 456 -3.73 -10.38 -11.55
N PRO A 457 -4.05 -9.23 -10.91
CA PRO A 457 -5.30 -9.10 -10.13
C PRO A 457 -6.59 -9.38 -10.90
N LEU A 458 -6.59 -9.25 -12.22
CA LEU A 458 -7.77 -9.55 -13.05
C LEU A 458 -8.13 -11.04 -13.05
N LEU A 459 -7.21 -11.95 -12.68
CA LEU A 459 -7.52 -13.38 -12.50
C LEU A 459 -8.62 -13.60 -11.45
N VAL A 460 -8.68 -12.75 -10.42
CA VAL A 460 -9.73 -12.81 -9.39
C VAL A 460 -11.09 -12.41 -9.97
N LEU A 461 -11.14 -11.46 -10.91
CA LEU A 461 -12.37 -11.11 -11.62
C LEU A 461 -12.89 -12.30 -12.42
N GLU A 462 -12.01 -12.95 -13.17
CA GLU A 462 -12.33 -14.12 -13.99
C GLU A 462 -12.89 -15.26 -13.11
N ALA A 463 -12.26 -15.52 -11.96
CA ALA A 463 -12.73 -16.51 -10.98
C ALA A 463 -14.11 -16.17 -10.39
N VAL A 464 -14.36 -14.92 -9.99
CA VAL A 464 -15.66 -14.48 -9.45
C VAL A 464 -16.76 -14.58 -10.51
N GLN A 465 -16.46 -14.26 -11.77
CA GLN A 465 -17.39 -14.41 -12.89
C GLN A 465 -17.75 -15.88 -13.12
N PHE A 466 -16.76 -16.79 -13.10
CA PHE A 466 -16.98 -18.23 -13.21
C PHE A 466 -17.96 -18.75 -12.15
N CYS A 467 -17.74 -18.39 -10.87
CA CYS A 467 -18.61 -18.83 -9.76
C CYS A 467 -20.09 -18.46 -9.96
N ARG A 468 -20.39 -17.41 -10.74
CA ARG A 468 -21.77 -16.98 -11.01
C ARG A 468 -22.37 -17.60 -12.27
N HIS A 469 -21.58 -17.83 -13.31
CA HIS A 469 -22.05 -18.53 -14.52
C HIS A 469 -22.33 -20.01 -14.24
N SER A 470 -21.45 -20.69 -13.49
CA SER A 470 -21.66 -22.08 -13.06
C SER A 470 -22.98 -22.28 -12.30
N ARG A 471 -23.38 -21.31 -11.47
CA ARG A 471 -24.67 -21.34 -10.75
C ARG A 471 -25.91 -21.15 -11.63
N LYS A 472 -25.77 -20.56 -12.83
CA LYS A 472 -26.91 -20.26 -13.72
C LYS A 472 -27.11 -21.33 -14.80
N ASP A 473 -26.03 -21.80 -15.40
CA ASP A 473 -26.12 -22.61 -16.63
C ASP A 473 -25.72 -24.09 -16.44
N GLY A 474 -25.12 -24.47 -15.30
CA GLY A 474 -24.73 -25.86 -15.01
C GLY A 474 -23.67 -26.45 -15.95
N ASP A 475 -23.16 -25.67 -16.90
CA ASP A 475 -22.23 -26.11 -17.94
C ASP A 475 -20.79 -25.80 -17.53
N PHE A 476 -20.06 -26.83 -17.11
CA PHE A 476 -18.66 -26.72 -16.69
C PHE A 476 -17.66 -26.75 -17.87
N SER A 477 -18.12 -27.00 -19.10
CA SER A 477 -17.23 -27.11 -20.29
C SER A 477 -16.52 -25.79 -20.64
N SER A 478 -17.06 -24.64 -20.20
CA SER A 478 -16.45 -23.31 -20.35
C SER A 478 -15.30 -23.03 -19.36
N CYS A 479 -15.03 -23.94 -18.41
CA CYS A 479 -14.21 -23.66 -17.22
C CYS A 479 -12.75 -24.09 -17.35
N ASP A 480 -12.44 -24.95 -18.31
CA ASP A 480 -11.11 -25.50 -18.53
C ASP A 480 -10.07 -24.41 -18.83
N ASN A 481 -10.50 -23.32 -19.49
CA ASN A 481 -9.62 -22.17 -19.76
C ASN A 481 -9.18 -21.45 -18.48
N LEU A 482 -10.11 -21.26 -17.51
CA LEU A 482 -9.79 -20.63 -16.24
C LEU A 482 -8.87 -21.53 -15.40
N PHE A 483 -9.21 -22.81 -15.26
CA PHE A 483 -8.40 -23.75 -14.48
C PHE A 483 -7.00 -23.90 -15.06
N ARG A 484 -6.87 -24.02 -16.39
CA ARG A 484 -5.59 -24.07 -17.09
C ARG A 484 -4.75 -22.81 -16.85
N ARG A 485 -5.38 -21.62 -16.89
CA ARG A 485 -4.69 -20.34 -16.66
C ARG A 485 -4.23 -20.21 -15.21
N LEU A 486 -5.09 -20.54 -14.24
CA LEU A 486 -4.74 -20.53 -12.82
C LEU A 486 -3.60 -21.53 -12.52
N ALA A 487 -3.64 -22.73 -13.12
CA ALA A 487 -2.59 -23.73 -12.96
C ALA A 487 -1.23 -23.20 -13.43
N VAL A 488 -1.17 -22.53 -14.59
CA VAL A 488 0.07 -21.91 -15.10
C VAL A 488 0.58 -20.80 -14.18
N HIS A 489 -0.31 -19.94 -13.67
CA HIS A 489 0.08 -18.86 -12.75
C HIS A 489 0.47 -19.32 -11.34
N LEU A 490 0.05 -20.52 -10.95
CA LEU A 490 0.40 -21.13 -9.67
C LEU A 490 1.60 -22.08 -9.76
N ASP A 491 1.99 -22.50 -10.96
CA ASP A 491 3.14 -23.39 -11.16
C ASP A 491 4.43 -22.73 -10.64
N PRO A 492 5.10 -23.30 -9.62
CA PRO A 492 6.36 -22.75 -9.10
C PRO A 492 7.46 -22.69 -10.17
N CYS A 493 7.41 -23.55 -11.18
CA CYS A 493 8.38 -23.54 -12.29
C CYS A 493 8.17 -22.36 -13.25
N CYS A 494 7.00 -21.71 -13.23
CA CYS A 494 6.78 -20.48 -13.97
C CYS A 494 7.43 -19.31 -13.23
N ARG A 495 8.35 -18.58 -13.88
CA ARG A 495 9.09 -17.43 -13.32
C ARG A 495 8.20 -16.18 -13.17
N THR A 496 7.13 -16.27 -12.40
CA THR A 496 6.24 -15.15 -12.06
C THR A 496 6.64 -14.48 -10.75
N GLU A 497 6.28 -13.20 -10.59
CA GLU A 497 6.52 -12.47 -9.33
C GLU A 497 5.69 -13.08 -8.19
N THR A 498 6.18 -13.03 -6.94
CA THR A 498 5.49 -13.59 -5.75
C THR A 498 4.11 -12.98 -5.52
N LYS A 499 3.94 -11.69 -5.87
CA LYS A 499 2.65 -10.98 -5.88
C LYS A 499 1.65 -11.61 -6.86
N THR A 500 2.11 -12.13 -7.99
CA THR A 500 1.24 -12.83 -8.96
C THR A 500 0.76 -14.18 -8.42
N HIS A 501 1.62 -14.92 -7.71
CA HIS A 501 1.22 -16.18 -7.07
C HIS A 501 0.16 -15.99 -5.99
N THR A 502 0.31 -14.99 -5.11
CA THR A 502 -0.67 -14.71 -4.05
C THR A 502 -2.05 -14.32 -4.61
N VAL A 503 -2.07 -13.51 -5.67
CA VAL A 503 -3.30 -13.13 -6.37
C VAL A 503 -3.94 -14.32 -7.10
N ALA A 504 -3.14 -15.13 -7.80
CA ALA A 504 -3.64 -16.33 -8.47
C ALA A 504 -4.20 -17.34 -7.45
N LEU A 505 -3.59 -17.43 -6.26
CA LEU A 505 -4.06 -18.28 -5.18
C LEU A 505 -5.37 -17.76 -4.60
N ALA A 506 -5.53 -16.45 -4.45
CA ALA A 506 -6.81 -15.84 -4.05
C ALA A 506 -7.91 -16.10 -5.11
N ALA A 507 -7.58 -16.03 -6.41
CA ALA A 507 -8.50 -16.36 -7.48
C ALA A 507 -8.92 -17.84 -7.45
N ALA A 508 -7.95 -18.76 -7.31
CA ALA A 508 -8.20 -20.20 -7.18
C ALA A 508 -9.04 -20.50 -5.92
N SER A 509 -8.70 -19.91 -4.77
CA SER A 509 -9.47 -20.08 -3.54
C SER A 509 -10.93 -19.67 -3.71
N ASN A 510 -11.20 -18.53 -4.36
CA ASN A 510 -12.56 -18.08 -4.63
C ASN A 510 -13.30 -19.04 -5.58
N ALA A 511 -12.65 -19.46 -6.67
CA ALA A 511 -13.23 -20.38 -7.65
C ALA A 511 -13.56 -21.77 -7.06
N LEU A 512 -12.65 -22.33 -6.26
CA LEU A 512 -12.77 -23.67 -5.70
C LEU A 512 -13.78 -23.70 -4.53
N LEU A 513 -13.67 -22.78 -3.57
CA LEU A 513 -14.53 -22.78 -2.39
C LEU A 513 -15.98 -22.41 -2.71
N ALA A 514 -16.21 -21.48 -3.64
CA ALA A 514 -17.57 -21.06 -4.00
C ALA A 514 -18.39 -22.15 -4.72
N ASN A 515 -17.71 -23.17 -5.27
CA ASN A 515 -18.30 -24.29 -6.02
C ASN A 515 -17.98 -25.65 -5.39
N ALA A 516 -17.56 -25.70 -4.12
CA ALA A 516 -17.08 -26.94 -3.49
C ALA A 516 -18.09 -28.11 -3.54
N ASP A 517 -19.40 -27.82 -3.50
CA ASP A 517 -20.45 -28.83 -3.56
C ASP A 517 -20.57 -29.53 -4.95
N SER A 518 -20.18 -28.86 -6.05
CA SER A 518 -20.35 -29.36 -7.43
C SER A 518 -19.04 -29.51 -8.20
N ILE A 519 -17.93 -28.98 -7.68
CA ILE A 519 -16.65 -28.96 -8.40
C ILE A 519 -16.08 -30.36 -8.67
N LEU A 520 -16.40 -31.32 -7.80
CA LEU A 520 -15.96 -32.71 -7.92
C LEU A 520 -16.65 -33.48 -9.05
N ASP A 521 -17.81 -33.01 -9.50
CA ASP A 521 -18.58 -33.60 -10.60
C ASP A 521 -17.97 -33.26 -11.97
N CYS A 522 -17.19 -32.17 -12.04
CA CYS A 522 -16.61 -31.66 -13.29
C CYS A 522 -15.60 -32.64 -13.91
N GLN A 523 -14.87 -33.43 -13.11
CA GLN A 523 -13.86 -34.43 -13.54
C GLN A 523 -12.91 -33.94 -14.66
N SER A 524 -12.68 -32.63 -14.75
CA SER A 524 -11.85 -31.98 -15.76
C SER A 524 -10.36 -32.26 -15.54
N SER A 525 -9.61 -32.42 -16.63
CA SER A 525 -8.16 -32.60 -16.58
C SER A 525 -7.44 -31.32 -16.15
N GLU A 526 -8.01 -30.17 -16.47
CA GLU A 526 -7.51 -28.84 -16.15
C GLU A 526 -7.73 -28.51 -14.67
N LEU A 527 -8.85 -28.94 -14.09
CA LEU A 527 -9.08 -28.87 -12.65
C LEU A 527 -8.07 -29.74 -11.89
N LEU A 528 -7.79 -30.95 -12.40
CA LEU A 528 -6.76 -31.81 -11.82
C LEU A 528 -5.37 -31.15 -11.90
N ALA A 529 -5.03 -30.53 -13.03
CA ALA A 529 -3.79 -29.78 -13.20
C ALA A 529 -3.68 -28.60 -12.21
N LEU A 530 -4.77 -27.88 -11.94
CA LEU A 530 -4.82 -26.82 -10.92
C LEU A 530 -4.50 -27.37 -9.51
N PHE A 531 -5.05 -28.54 -9.14
CA PHE A 531 -4.72 -29.16 -7.84
C PHE A 531 -3.25 -29.55 -7.73
N PHE A 532 -2.63 -30.05 -8.80
CA PHE A 532 -1.20 -30.36 -8.80
C PHE A 532 -0.32 -29.10 -8.78
N ALA A 533 -0.77 -27.97 -9.34
CA ALA A 533 -0.09 -26.69 -9.18
C ALA A 533 -0.10 -26.22 -7.71
N LEU A 534 -1.25 -26.32 -7.03
CA LEU A 534 -1.37 -26.04 -5.58
C LEU A 534 -0.52 -26.98 -4.72
N LEU A 535 -0.44 -28.26 -5.11
CA LEU A 535 0.43 -29.25 -4.46
C LEU A 535 1.91 -28.87 -4.59
N SER A 536 2.30 -28.39 -5.78
CA SER A 536 3.66 -27.94 -6.05
C SER A 536 4.06 -26.74 -5.20
N LEU A 537 3.14 -25.79 -4.97
CA LEU A 537 3.37 -24.61 -4.11
C LEU A 537 3.62 -24.97 -2.64
N ILE A 538 3.00 -26.03 -2.13
CA ILE A 538 3.21 -26.52 -0.75
C ILE A 538 4.61 -27.10 -0.57
N VAL A 539 5.12 -27.74 -1.62
CA VAL A 539 6.36 -28.52 -1.60
C VAL A 539 7.57 -27.71 -2.10
N SER A 540 7.34 -26.61 -2.81
CA SER A 540 8.39 -25.70 -3.28
C SER A 540 8.93 -24.80 -2.17
N ASP A 541 10.12 -24.22 -2.40
CA ASP A 541 10.77 -23.19 -1.58
C ASP A 541 10.18 -21.78 -1.85
N ALA A 542 8.84 -21.73 -1.97
CA ALA A 542 8.14 -20.46 -2.07
C ALA A 542 8.22 -19.71 -0.73
N GLU A 543 8.04 -18.38 -0.74
CA GLU A 543 7.96 -17.56 0.49
C GLU A 543 7.02 -18.22 1.50
N ASP A 544 7.44 -18.28 2.78
CA ASP A 544 6.70 -18.94 3.87
C ASP A 544 5.21 -18.56 3.87
N GLU A 545 4.92 -17.28 3.64
CA GLU A 545 3.56 -16.74 3.59
C GLU A 545 2.70 -17.42 2.52
N ILE A 546 3.23 -17.64 1.31
CA ILE A 546 2.51 -18.30 0.20
C ILE A 546 2.21 -19.75 0.56
N ARG A 547 3.15 -20.45 1.19
CA ARG A 547 3.01 -21.87 1.55
C ARG A 547 1.98 -22.08 2.63
N PHE A 548 2.04 -21.26 3.68
CA PHE A 548 1.04 -21.26 4.76
C PHE A 548 -0.35 -20.86 4.24
N LEU A 549 -0.43 -19.86 3.34
CA LEU A 549 -1.69 -19.47 2.72
C LEU A 549 -2.26 -20.59 1.84
N THR A 550 -1.43 -21.27 1.04
CA THR A 550 -1.86 -22.41 0.21
C THR A 550 -2.35 -23.56 1.07
N ALA A 551 -1.64 -23.89 2.15
CA ALA A 551 -2.06 -24.92 3.10
C ALA A 551 -3.43 -24.60 3.74
N ARG A 552 -3.66 -23.33 4.13
CA ARG A 552 -4.95 -22.88 4.64
C ARG A 552 -6.07 -23.03 3.60
N VAL A 553 -5.83 -22.62 2.36
CA VAL A 553 -6.81 -22.73 1.26
C VAL A 553 -7.18 -24.19 1.00
N LEU A 554 -6.19 -25.08 0.88
CA LEU A 554 -6.44 -26.50 0.64
C LEU A 554 -7.17 -27.17 1.81
N ARG A 555 -6.82 -26.83 3.05
CA ARG A 555 -7.54 -27.34 4.23
C ARG A 555 -9.00 -26.90 4.24
N ASN A 556 -9.28 -25.64 3.91
CA ASN A 556 -10.66 -25.15 3.79
C ASN A 556 -11.42 -25.82 2.65
N LEU A 557 -10.75 -26.12 1.54
CA LEU A 557 -11.34 -26.86 0.43
C LEU A 557 -11.72 -28.29 0.84
N LEU A 558 -10.82 -29.01 1.52
CA LEU A 558 -11.11 -30.36 2.00
C LEU A 558 -12.33 -30.39 2.90
N GLU A 559 -12.45 -29.43 3.83
CA GLU A 559 -13.64 -29.30 4.67
C GLU A 559 -14.91 -28.96 3.87
N ALA A 560 -14.82 -28.02 2.93
CA ALA A 560 -15.96 -27.64 2.09
C ALA A 560 -16.46 -28.81 1.23
N CYS A 561 -15.53 -29.65 0.75
CA CYS A 561 -15.81 -30.90 0.04
C CYS A 561 -16.23 -32.06 0.96
N ARG A 562 -16.37 -31.83 2.28
CA ARG A 562 -16.72 -32.84 3.30
C ARG A 562 -15.74 -34.02 3.39
N PHE A 563 -14.48 -33.80 3.04
CA PHE A 563 -13.42 -34.78 3.23
C PHE A 563 -12.98 -34.79 4.71
N PRO A 564 -12.83 -35.96 5.35
CA PRO A 564 -12.50 -36.02 6.78
C PRO A 564 -11.09 -35.52 7.05
N VAL A 565 -10.97 -34.36 7.71
CA VAL A 565 -9.68 -33.75 8.06
C VAL A 565 -9.67 -33.31 9.52
N ASN A 566 -8.84 -33.95 10.34
CA ASN A 566 -8.59 -33.56 11.74
C ASN A 566 -7.30 -32.71 11.84
N LEU A 567 -7.28 -31.54 11.20
CA LEU A 567 -6.14 -30.63 11.19
C LEU A 567 -6.47 -29.28 11.85
N PRO A 568 -5.48 -28.60 12.46
CA PRO A 568 -5.68 -27.25 12.99
C PRO A 568 -6.07 -26.26 11.87
N ARG A 569 -6.57 -25.07 12.24
CA ARG A 569 -6.98 -24.02 11.29
C ARG A 569 -5.85 -23.58 10.37
N ASP A 570 -4.63 -23.52 10.92
CA ASP A 570 -3.40 -23.21 10.20
C ASP A 570 -2.47 -24.43 10.23
N PRO A 571 -2.66 -25.41 9.34
CA PRO A 571 -1.83 -26.61 9.31
C PRO A 571 -0.44 -26.31 8.75
N LEU A 572 0.55 -27.05 9.24
CA LEU A 572 1.86 -27.07 8.61
C LEU A 572 1.73 -27.69 7.20
N PRO A 573 2.34 -27.12 6.15
CA PRO A 573 2.28 -27.64 4.79
C PRO A 573 2.53 -29.17 4.70
N ILE A 574 3.50 -29.67 5.45
CA ILE A 574 3.87 -31.09 5.49
C ILE A 574 2.79 -32.01 6.11
N THR A 575 1.98 -31.48 7.03
CA THR A 575 0.90 -32.26 7.67
C THR A 575 -0.33 -32.39 6.80
N LEU A 576 -0.54 -31.44 5.88
CA LEU A 576 -1.67 -31.45 4.95
C LEU A 576 -1.43 -32.33 3.72
N LEU A 577 -0.16 -32.44 3.31
CA LEU A 577 0.26 -33.11 2.07
C LEU A 577 -0.31 -34.54 1.91
N PRO A 578 -0.26 -35.45 2.90
CA PRO A 578 -0.83 -36.79 2.75
C PRO A 578 -2.34 -36.78 2.51
N HIS A 579 -3.07 -35.99 3.30
CA HIS A 579 -4.53 -35.91 3.21
C HIS A 579 -5.00 -35.39 1.85
N PHE A 580 -4.26 -34.45 1.25
CA PHE A 580 -4.62 -33.92 -0.05
C PHE A 580 -4.31 -34.90 -1.19
N ILE A 581 -3.24 -35.68 -1.11
CA ILE A 581 -2.96 -36.76 -2.07
C ILE A 581 -4.07 -37.82 -2.02
N ASP A 582 -4.48 -38.23 -0.81
CA ASP A 582 -5.56 -39.20 -0.62
C ASP A 582 -6.89 -38.70 -1.20
N PHE A 583 -7.19 -37.41 -0.99
CA PHE A 583 -8.35 -36.74 -1.60
C PHE A 583 -8.34 -36.83 -3.13
N LEU A 584 -7.20 -36.53 -3.79
CA LEU A 584 -7.09 -36.63 -5.25
C LEU A 584 -7.28 -38.07 -5.74
N LEU A 585 -6.67 -39.05 -5.08
CA LEU A 585 -6.78 -40.47 -5.44
C LEU A 585 -8.20 -41.01 -5.26
N GLN A 586 -8.92 -40.56 -4.23
CA GLN A 586 -10.30 -40.97 -3.99
C GLN A 586 -11.26 -40.43 -5.06
N HIS A 587 -11.07 -39.20 -5.52
CA HIS A 587 -12.00 -38.53 -6.44
C HIS A 587 -11.66 -38.70 -7.93
N TRP A 588 -10.37 -38.81 -8.32
CA TRP A 588 -9.92 -38.90 -9.72
C TRP A 588 -9.32 -40.27 -10.09
N SER A 589 -9.12 -41.16 -9.12
CA SER A 589 -8.68 -42.54 -9.31
C SER A 589 -7.46 -42.69 -10.24
N ARG A 590 -7.60 -43.41 -11.37
CA ARG A 590 -6.53 -43.67 -12.34
C ARG A 590 -5.95 -42.39 -12.94
N SER A 591 -6.76 -41.35 -13.16
CA SER A 591 -6.26 -40.07 -13.70
C SER A 591 -5.35 -39.36 -12.69
N ALA A 592 -5.73 -39.33 -11.40
CA ALA A 592 -4.88 -38.82 -10.34
C ALA A 592 -3.57 -39.63 -10.20
N VAL A 593 -3.60 -40.95 -10.32
CA VAL A 593 -2.38 -41.78 -10.27
C VAL A 593 -1.39 -41.40 -11.37
N SER A 594 -1.85 -41.30 -12.63
CA SER A 594 -0.99 -40.92 -13.75
C SER A 594 -0.40 -39.51 -13.55
N SER A 595 -1.24 -38.55 -13.16
CA SER A 595 -0.80 -37.17 -12.90
C SER A 595 0.11 -37.06 -11.67
N LEU A 596 -0.08 -37.89 -10.64
CA LEU A 596 0.75 -37.91 -9.43
C LEU A 596 2.16 -38.44 -9.71
N LEU A 597 2.29 -39.48 -10.53
CA LEU A 597 3.59 -39.98 -10.97
C LEU A 597 4.33 -38.97 -11.87
N GLU A 598 3.59 -38.28 -12.75
CA GLU A 598 4.16 -37.20 -13.56
C GLU A 598 4.61 -36.02 -12.70
N TRP A 599 3.77 -35.63 -11.74
CA TRP A 599 4.09 -34.56 -10.80
C TRP A 599 5.30 -34.91 -9.92
N LEU A 600 5.38 -36.14 -9.41
CA LEU A 600 6.52 -36.58 -8.59
C LEU A 600 7.82 -36.53 -9.41
N TYR A 601 7.75 -36.94 -10.68
CA TYR A 601 8.87 -36.82 -11.60
C TYR A 601 9.29 -35.36 -11.78
N LYS A 602 8.34 -34.45 -12.00
CA LYS A 602 8.61 -33.00 -12.11
C LYS A 602 9.25 -32.45 -10.82
N ALA A 603 8.72 -32.83 -9.66
CA ALA A 603 9.22 -32.38 -8.35
C ALA A 603 10.66 -32.86 -8.08
N VAL A 604 10.99 -34.10 -8.47
CA VAL A 604 12.35 -34.65 -8.29
C VAL A 604 13.31 -34.13 -9.36
N VAL A 605 12.91 -34.10 -10.62
CA VAL A 605 13.83 -33.74 -11.72
C VAL A 605 13.97 -32.24 -11.89
N GLU A 606 12.85 -31.51 -12.00
CA GLU A 606 12.89 -30.07 -12.29
C GLU A 606 13.14 -29.24 -11.01
N MET A 607 12.46 -29.56 -9.90
CA MET A 607 12.56 -28.76 -8.67
C MET A 607 13.73 -29.16 -7.77
N TRP A 608 14.36 -30.31 -7.98
CA TRP A 608 15.50 -30.76 -7.17
C TRP A 608 16.79 -30.90 -8.00
N ILE A 609 16.82 -31.81 -8.98
CA ILE A 609 18.05 -32.14 -9.72
C ILE A 609 18.50 -31.00 -10.65
N GLN A 610 17.59 -30.43 -11.43
CA GLN A 610 17.90 -29.41 -12.45
C GLN A 610 17.88 -27.97 -11.90
N SER A 611 17.72 -27.79 -10.58
CA SER A 611 17.53 -26.47 -9.98
C SER A 611 18.87 -25.78 -9.69
N PRO A 612 19.22 -24.68 -10.39
CA PRO A 612 20.51 -24.01 -10.20
C PRO A 612 20.67 -23.47 -8.77
N GLU A 613 21.91 -23.38 -8.29
CA GLU A 613 22.23 -22.76 -6.98
C GLU A 613 21.67 -21.33 -6.90
N GLY A 614 20.76 -21.10 -5.95
CA GLY A 614 20.05 -19.82 -5.77
C GLY A 614 18.70 -19.70 -6.49
N SER A 615 18.17 -20.77 -7.09
CA SER A 615 16.82 -20.78 -7.69
C SER A 615 15.71 -20.79 -6.63
N ALA A 616 14.66 -19.98 -6.83
CA ALA A 616 13.42 -19.95 -6.02
C ALA A 616 12.51 -21.18 -6.23
N VAL A 617 12.92 -22.12 -7.11
CA VAL A 617 12.20 -23.33 -7.46
C VAL A 617 12.99 -24.53 -6.94
N ARG A 618 13.07 -24.66 -5.61
CA ARG A 618 13.67 -25.81 -4.94
C ARG A 618 12.63 -26.58 -4.14
N LEU A 619 12.83 -27.86 -3.86
CA LEU A 619 12.04 -28.54 -2.82
C LEU A 619 12.38 -27.91 -1.47
N PHE A 620 11.35 -27.65 -0.65
CA PHE A 620 11.55 -27.03 0.65
C PHE A 620 12.25 -27.97 1.65
N VAL A 621 13.42 -27.55 2.13
CA VAL A 621 14.17 -28.22 3.20
C VAL A 621 14.35 -27.23 4.35
N PRO A 622 13.61 -27.34 5.48
CA PRO A 622 13.77 -26.45 6.61
C PRO A 622 15.11 -26.70 7.32
N GLU A 623 15.89 -25.64 7.52
CA GLU A 623 17.19 -25.68 8.19
C GLU A 623 17.10 -26.00 9.71
N SER A 624 15.92 -25.90 10.32
CA SER A 624 15.78 -25.82 11.78
C SER A 624 14.89 -26.88 12.48
N THR A 625 14.16 -27.73 11.75
CA THR A 625 13.12 -28.59 12.38
C THR A 625 13.28 -30.10 12.19
N GLY A 626 14.29 -30.58 11.46
CA GLY A 626 14.47 -32.03 11.23
C GLY A 626 13.33 -32.71 10.45
N LEU A 627 12.39 -31.93 9.91
CA LEU A 627 11.27 -32.36 9.08
C LEU A 627 11.50 -31.84 7.65
N SER A 628 12.42 -32.48 6.91
CA SER A 628 12.66 -32.16 5.50
C SER A 628 11.52 -32.65 4.60
N ILE A 629 11.14 -31.86 3.59
CA ILE A 629 10.47 -32.40 2.40
C ILE A 629 11.57 -32.74 1.40
N GLY A 630 12.37 -33.75 1.74
CA GLY A 630 13.36 -34.29 0.81
C GLY A 630 12.64 -35.05 -0.33
N PRO A 631 13.29 -35.23 -1.49
CA PRO A 631 12.72 -36.00 -2.59
C PRO A 631 12.39 -37.46 -2.18
N ALA A 632 13.17 -38.02 -1.24
CA ALA A 632 12.90 -39.34 -0.66
C ALA A 632 11.65 -39.37 0.24
N ASP A 633 11.41 -38.31 1.03
CA ASP A 633 10.24 -38.21 1.90
C ASP A 633 8.95 -38.04 1.07
N LEU A 634 9.03 -37.22 0.02
CA LEU A 634 7.95 -37.03 -0.95
C LEU A 634 7.60 -38.35 -1.64
N SER A 635 8.61 -39.07 -2.13
CA SER A 635 8.48 -40.38 -2.75
C SER A 635 7.83 -41.41 -1.82
N ARG A 636 8.22 -41.41 -0.53
CA ARG A 636 7.64 -42.29 0.48
C ARG A 636 6.15 -42.00 0.72
N GLN A 637 5.76 -40.72 0.75
CA GLN A 637 4.36 -40.32 0.90
C GLN A 637 3.51 -40.74 -0.30
N VAL A 638 4.00 -40.51 -1.53
CA VAL A 638 3.31 -40.95 -2.76
C VAL A 638 3.14 -42.47 -2.77
N ARG A 639 4.20 -43.22 -2.44
CA ARG A 639 4.14 -44.69 -2.36
C ARG A 639 3.12 -45.16 -1.34
N ARG A 640 3.08 -44.54 -0.15
CA ARG A 640 2.08 -44.84 0.89
C ARG A 640 0.66 -44.67 0.34
N ALA A 641 0.38 -43.52 -0.27
CA ALA A 641 -0.95 -43.21 -0.80
C ALA A 641 -1.37 -44.18 -1.92
N LEU A 642 -0.45 -44.54 -2.82
CA LEU A 642 -0.69 -45.56 -3.85
C LEU A 642 -0.97 -46.94 -3.24
N THR A 643 -0.25 -47.32 -2.18
CA THR A 643 -0.47 -48.59 -1.47
C THR A 643 -1.88 -48.62 -0.87
N GLU A 644 -2.27 -47.57 -0.14
CA GLU A 644 -3.61 -47.45 0.46
C GLU A 644 -4.71 -47.44 -0.62
N TRP A 645 -4.51 -46.74 -1.74
CA TRP A 645 -5.45 -46.71 -2.87
C TRP A 645 -5.63 -48.09 -3.55
N THR A 646 -4.56 -48.87 -3.67
CA THR A 646 -4.65 -50.25 -4.18
C THR A 646 -5.31 -51.22 -3.19
N ALA A 647 -5.18 -50.97 -1.88
CA ALA A 647 -5.78 -51.80 -0.84
C ALA A 647 -7.27 -51.51 -0.61
N ALA A 648 -7.72 -50.27 -0.82
CA ALA A 648 -9.07 -49.81 -0.51
C ALA A 648 -10.18 -50.49 -1.34
N VAL A 649 -9.88 -50.97 -2.55
CA VAL A 649 -10.84 -51.73 -3.38
C VAL A 649 -10.15 -52.99 -3.91
N PRO A 650 -10.64 -54.21 -3.56
CA PRO A 650 -10.19 -55.51 -4.07
C PRO A 650 -10.28 -55.73 -5.58
N ASP A 651 -9.80 -54.81 -6.41
CA ASP A 651 -9.87 -54.91 -7.87
C ASP A 651 -8.51 -55.34 -8.43
N LYS A 652 -8.42 -56.60 -8.85
CA LYS A 652 -7.21 -57.16 -9.49
C LYS A 652 -6.76 -56.32 -10.70
N ASN A 653 -7.70 -55.66 -11.38
CA ASN A 653 -7.43 -54.79 -12.52
C ASN A 653 -6.67 -53.50 -12.16
N ARG A 654 -6.75 -53.01 -10.91
CA ARG A 654 -6.01 -51.80 -10.50
C ARG A 654 -4.51 -52.06 -10.40
N VAL A 655 -4.14 -53.22 -9.85
CA VAL A 655 -2.74 -53.62 -9.67
C VAL A 655 -2.09 -53.89 -11.02
N GLU A 656 -2.79 -54.63 -11.90
CA GLU A 656 -2.33 -54.91 -13.26
C GLU A 656 -2.19 -53.63 -14.11
N TRP A 657 -3.06 -52.63 -13.90
CA TRP A 657 -2.97 -51.34 -14.58
C TRP A 657 -1.86 -50.42 -14.02
N LEU A 658 -1.60 -50.45 -12.71
CA LEU A 658 -0.63 -49.58 -12.03
C LEU A 658 0.83 -49.97 -12.33
N ALA A 659 1.13 -51.27 -12.38
CA ALA A 659 2.49 -51.79 -12.60
C ALA A 659 3.20 -51.18 -13.85
N PRO A 660 2.59 -51.11 -15.05
CA PRO A 660 3.25 -50.49 -16.21
C PRO A 660 3.47 -48.97 -16.06
N GLN A 661 2.62 -48.27 -15.31
CA GLN A 661 2.80 -46.84 -15.03
C GLN A 661 4.02 -46.60 -14.14
N ILE A 662 4.17 -47.40 -13.08
CA ILE A 662 5.36 -47.38 -12.22
C ILE A 662 6.61 -47.74 -13.02
N GLY A 663 6.55 -48.77 -13.86
CA GLY A 663 7.68 -49.14 -14.71
C GLY A 663 8.10 -48.03 -15.69
N SER A 664 7.14 -47.28 -16.23
CA SER A 664 7.43 -46.09 -17.05
C SER A 664 8.10 -44.98 -16.25
N PHE A 665 7.61 -44.69 -15.05
CA PHE A 665 8.21 -43.71 -14.12
C PHE A 665 9.65 -44.06 -13.74
N VAL A 666 9.89 -45.31 -13.32
CA VAL A 666 11.23 -45.82 -12.96
C VAL A 666 12.21 -45.71 -14.14
N ARG A 667 11.76 -46.07 -15.35
CA ARG A 667 12.60 -45.98 -16.56
C ARG A 667 13.01 -44.54 -16.86
N ARG A 668 12.09 -43.58 -16.74
CA ARG A 668 12.37 -42.16 -16.97
C ARG A 668 13.35 -41.59 -15.93
N LEU A 669 13.18 -41.93 -14.66
CA LEU A 669 14.13 -41.53 -13.61
C LEU A 669 15.53 -42.09 -13.84
N ARG A 670 15.64 -43.38 -14.20
CA ARG A 670 16.94 -44.01 -14.49
C ARG A 670 17.64 -43.42 -15.72
N GLN A 671 16.88 -43.08 -16.77
CA GLN A 671 17.42 -42.38 -17.94
C GLN A 671 18.01 -41.02 -17.54
N HIS A 672 17.29 -40.25 -16.71
CA HIS A 672 17.81 -38.97 -16.22
C HIS A 672 19.00 -39.10 -15.27
N SER A 673 19.06 -40.14 -14.43
CA SER A 673 20.22 -40.37 -13.56
C SER A 673 21.46 -40.75 -14.37
N SER A 674 21.33 -41.57 -15.42
CA SER A 674 22.46 -41.96 -16.28
C SER A 674 23.05 -40.77 -17.07
N ASP A 675 22.22 -39.80 -17.44
CA ASP A 675 22.70 -38.59 -18.13
C ASP A 675 23.55 -37.69 -17.20
N TYR A 676 23.38 -37.80 -15.87
CA TYR A 676 24.07 -37.01 -14.85
C TYR A 676 25.20 -37.74 -14.11
N GLU A 677 25.42 -39.04 -14.35
CA GLU A 677 26.53 -39.82 -13.75
C GLU A 677 27.94 -39.29 -14.09
N SER A 678 28.06 -38.41 -15.10
CA SER A 678 29.32 -37.74 -15.44
C SER A 678 29.72 -36.58 -14.50
N VAL A 679 28.79 -36.13 -13.63
CA VAL A 679 29.02 -35.07 -12.64
C VAL A 679 28.73 -35.65 -11.26
N VAL A 680 29.75 -35.81 -10.43
CA VAL A 680 29.65 -36.36 -9.07
C VAL A 680 28.85 -35.40 -8.17
N SER A 681 27.51 -35.40 -8.28
CA SER A 681 26.61 -34.67 -7.38
C SER A 681 25.83 -35.65 -6.51
N SER A 682 25.57 -35.26 -5.25
CA SER A 682 24.72 -36.01 -4.31
C SER A 682 23.30 -36.26 -4.83
N ASP A 683 22.86 -35.45 -5.80
CA ASP A 683 21.48 -35.41 -6.29
C ASP A 683 21.18 -36.53 -7.30
N GLY A 684 22.18 -36.96 -8.08
CA GLY A 684 22.05 -38.10 -8.99
C GLY A 684 21.85 -39.43 -8.25
N ARG A 685 22.44 -39.59 -7.07
CA ARG A 685 22.23 -40.76 -6.20
C ARG A 685 20.80 -40.83 -5.66
N ALA A 686 20.24 -39.70 -5.22
CA ALA A 686 18.88 -39.66 -4.68
C ALA A 686 17.82 -40.10 -5.72
N ALA A 687 18.01 -39.74 -6.99
CA ALA A 687 17.11 -40.17 -8.07
C ALA A 687 17.15 -41.68 -8.32
N ALA A 688 18.35 -42.27 -8.29
CA ALA A 688 18.55 -43.71 -8.44
C ALA A 688 17.99 -44.52 -7.26
N ASP A 689 18.11 -43.98 -6.05
CA ASP A 689 17.53 -44.58 -4.83
C ASP A 689 15.99 -44.58 -4.91
N ILE A 690 15.37 -43.46 -5.32
CA ILE A 690 13.91 -43.37 -5.54
C ILE A 690 13.45 -44.36 -6.63
N ALA A 691 14.19 -44.46 -7.74
CA ALA A 691 13.87 -45.40 -8.81
C ALA A 691 13.89 -46.85 -8.32
N SER A 692 14.88 -47.21 -7.49
CA SER A 692 15.00 -48.54 -6.88
C SER A 692 13.84 -48.82 -5.91
N ASP A 693 13.47 -47.84 -5.08
CA ASP A 693 12.35 -47.96 -4.13
C ASP A 693 11.00 -48.22 -4.83
N PHE A 694 10.74 -47.55 -5.97
CA PHE A 694 9.52 -47.76 -6.76
C PHE A 694 9.55 -49.08 -7.54
N GLU A 695 10.73 -49.59 -7.90
CA GLU A 695 10.89 -50.91 -8.53
C GLU A 695 10.52 -52.03 -7.54
N TYR A 696 11.05 -51.99 -6.31
CA TYR A 696 10.64 -52.91 -5.25
C TYR A 696 9.14 -52.86 -4.96
N PHE A 697 8.54 -51.66 -5.02
CA PHE A 697 7.09 -51.50 -4.86
C PHE A 697 6.31 -52.15 -6.02
N SER A 698 6.77 -52.00 -7.27
CA SER A 698 6.18 -52.69 -8.42
C SER A 698 6.24 -54.21 -8.28
N ASP A 699 7.38 -54.75 -7.83
CA ASP A 699 7.56 -56.18 -7.61
C ASP A 699 6.63 -56.71 -6.50
N PHE A 700 6.53 -55.97 -5.38
CA PHE A 700 5.59 -56.28 -4.30
C PHE A 700 4.13 -56.33 -4.79
N LEU A 701 3.73 -55.36 -5.61
CA LEU A 701 2.39 -55.33 -6.20
C LEU A 701 2.11 -56.54 -7.11
N GLN A 702 3.09 -56.97 -7.91
CA GLN A 702 3.00 -58.17 -8.76
C GLN A 702 2.93 -59.48 -7.95
N CYS A 703 3.65 -59.56 -6.82
CA CYS A 703 3.49 -60.67 -5.88
C CYS A 703 2.08 -60.71 -5.28
N CYS A 704 1.50 -59.55 -4.95
CA CYS A 704 0.16 -59.45 -4.38
C CYS A 704 -0.99 -59.80 -5.36
N SER A 705 -0.74 -59.75 -6.67
CA SER A 705 -1.71 -60.12 -7.72
C SER A 705 -1.69 -61.60 -8.09
N SER A 706 -0.59 -62.31 -7.80
CA SER A 706 -0.37 -63.72 -8.14
C SER A 706 -0.80 -64.71 -7.05
N GLN A 707 -0.96 -64.28 -5.79
CA GLN A 707 -1.42 -65.12 -4.67
C GLN A 707 -2.95 -65.03 -4.43
N SER A 708 -3.60 -66.16 -4.11
CA SER A 708 -5.04 -66.21 -3.80
C SER A 708 -5.35 -65.47 -2.49
N TRP A 709 -6.47 -64.74 -2.47
CA TRP A 709 -6.84 -63.73 -1.47
C TRP A 709 -6.96 -64.19 0.00
N THR A 710 -6.80 -65.48 0.32
CA THR A 710 -6.94 -66.03 1.68
C THR A 710 -5.79 -65.73 2.62
N ASP A 711 -4.59 -65.40 2.11
CA ASP A 711 -3.38 -65.17 2.96
C ASP A 711 -3.09 -63.69 3.27
N LYS A 712 -3.91 -62.75 2.76
CA LYS A 712 -3.61 -61.30 2.70
C LYS A 712 -3.62 -60.55 4.04
N ARG A 713 -4.02 -61.16 5.16
CA ARG A 713 -3.96 -60.51 6.50
C ARG A 713 -2.62 -60.70 7.22
N SER A 714 -1.72 -61.53 6.69
CA SER A 714 -0.43 -61.83 7.35
C SER A 714 0.78 -61.06 6.79
N LEU A 715 0.56 -60.25 5.74
CA LEU A 715 1.62 -59.58 4.94
C LEU A 715 1.53 -58.04 4.93
N VAL A 716 0.50 -57.47 5.58
CA VAL A 716 0.39 -56.03 5.90
C VAL A 716 0.85 -55.83 7.34
#